data_AF-A0A0D0A201-F1
#
_entry.id   AF-A0A0D0A201-F1
#
_cell.length_a   1.000
_cell.length_b   1.000
_cell.length_c   1.000
_cell.angle_alpha   90.00
_cell.angle_beta   90.00
_cell.angle_gamma   90.00
#
_symmetry.space_group_name_H-M   'P 1'
#
loop_
_entity.id
_entity.type
_entity.pdbx_description
1 polymer ?
#
loop_
_entity_poly.entity_id
_entity_poly.type
_entity_poly.pdbx_seq_one_letter_code
_entity_poly.pdbx_strand_id
1 'polypeptide(L)'
;MPKSSKKRKEKAADFAKAKLKLGKGKKVPSNVVDTSFKARSIALPMQSITVEKDDVPTTRRKQTFGDILSLLKHHNAGVRKDAIFSVKELFNGHPDIIPSSMAALFSACSRLIGDTDAGVRKALLAFLEWLLVRVAKNDLIPHVPQLLLFTTSAQTHIFPEIRVDAVRYLDLFLGVLPEYVVMGWNESGPGLGRRILDGYLGLLNVSTKFGEKTSDGRYLAKSFKTGPVLIYLKSRLVVLRSLSKFLCCAVCRRSVTEADVGNQGPATSSVPTWFLRPFFATTRLYEEHGRLFKGPCMDNQGKQMFWTPEPASDPFDEDFVYNCDTVTSLPVASSILTELSDCFADRDNYCASAIDVDFLMRLARVLHPTLIASYLDCAPITFSPGVNPSDTDLQLLTAAMEITRTLYSVILQDATATHCDDLKGLLGHLSGYFPFRPAHRDAKVEQAFQHLSVIYCELVSLLVLVLSLPGLEPSSQGDSRTRSSLPHIKVDKKLRLQTESIRAYIVRLLKGEGEPDVQLPRPLTPTVYIALLPSIWALLNHLDGPNIHLDEVVSSNVLSAVLEHAIRTTSTSAVKHPTIEFVARLLLLEKERGYVGFFKPGGAAAEEKWLQWVLHLPRVLWELGDSNSPASVTLIQTLLRLLQRGSFVVRHEHVAPLCARLVPFFTITHPSRGKIPGPFRKLATSSPRAGRLALDLSATLLAERAKDASDDSNSGSYQDFDDAICAAIKGTVEEEYWSHVTGAMCPCSEESAVARRRECL
;
A
#
# COMPACT_ATOMS: atom_id res chain seq x y z
N MET A 1 20.64 116.61 -33.54
CA MET A 1 21.55 115.55 -34.03
C MET A 1 22.77 115.54 -33.11
N PRO A 2 23.18 114.41 -32.48
CA PRO A 2 23.95 113.36 -33.18
C PRO A 2 23.65 111.92 -32.69
N LYS A 3 23.14 111.08 -33.60
CA LYS A 3 22.94 109.62 -33.43
C LYS A 3 24.27 108.84 -33.61
N SER A 4 25.35 109.24 -32.94
CA SER A 4 26.71 108.70 -33.20
C SER A 4 27.27 107.80 -32.10
N SER A 5 27.02 108.07 -30.81
CA SER A 5 27.61 107.29 -29.71
C SER A 5 26.93 105.93 -29.47
N LYS A 6 25.61 105.86 -29.65
CA LYS A 6 24.82 104.61 -29.47
C LYS A 6 25.19 103.55 -30.52
N LYS A 7 25.37 103.98 -31.78
CA LYS A 7 25.80 103.13 -32.90
C LYS A 7 27.24 102.62 -32.74
N ARG A 8 28.10 103.36 -32.02
CA ARG A 8 29.49 102.95 -31.73
C ARG A 8 29.56 101.93 -30.59
N LYS A 9 28.62 101.99 -29.63
CA LYS A 9 28.51 101.03 -28.51
C LYS A 9 27.87 99.70 -28.95
N GLU A 10 26.92 99.73 -29.88
CA GLU A 10 26.39 98.54 -30.55
C GLU A 10 27.48 97.84 -31.39
N LYS A 11 28.25 98.58 -32.20
CA LYS A 11 29.40 98.02 -32.95
C LYS A 11 30.55 97.50 -32.06
N ALA A 12 30.70 98.01 -30.84
CA ALA A 12 31.72 97.56 -29.89
C ALA A 12 31.28 96.36 -29.02
N ALA A 13 29.97 96.06 -28.98
CA ALA A 13 29.44 94.90 -28.29
C ALA A 13 29.67 93.60 -29.09
N ASP A 14 29.71 93.69 -30.42
CA ASP A 14 29.85 92.52 -31.31
C ASP A 14 31.18 91.76 -31.17
N PHE A 15 32.24 92.39 -30.66
CA PHE A 15 33.56 91.77 -30.46
C PHE A 15 34.13 91.98 -29.05
N ALA A 16 33.31 91.75 -28.02
CA ALA A 16 33.77 91.76 -26.64
C ALA A 16 34.66 90.53 -26.32
N LYS A 17 35.99 90.69 -26.43
CA LYS A 17 36.94 89.71 -25.85
C LYS A 17 36.87 89.78 -24.32
N ALA A 18 36.37 88.71 -23.71
CA ALA A 18 36.37 88.58 -22.25
C ALA A 18 37.81 88.70 -21.70
N LYS A 19 38.02 89.59 -20.72
CA LYS A 19 39.33 89.80 -20.07
C LYS A 19 39.91 88.46 -19.59
N LEU A 20 41.18 88.24 -19.91
CA LEU A 20 42.00 87.09 -19.53
C LEU A 20 41.92 86.89 -18.00
N LYS A 21 41.17 85.88 -17.54
CA LYS A 21 41.24 85.43 -16.15
C LYS A 21 42.40 84.44 -16.03
N LEU A 22 43.51 84.88 -15.43
CA LEU A 22 44.68 84.05 -15.14
C LEU A 22 44.25 82.79 -14.38
N GLY A 23 44.68 81.61 -14.85
CA GLY A 23 44.41 80.31 -14.22
C GLY A 23 43.31 79.45 -14.86
N LYS A 24 42.56 79.94 -15.87
CA LYS A 24 41.66 79.10 -16.69
C LYS A 24 42.29 78.88 -18.06
N GLY A 25 42.30 77.63 -18.54
CA GLY A 25 42.94 77.22 -19.80
C GLY A 25 42.56 78.11 -21.00
N LYS A 26 43.48 78.20 -21.98
CA LYS A 26 43.37 79.08 -23.16
C LYS A 26 41.99 78.90 -23.81
N LYS A 27 41.16 79.95 -23.76
CA LYS A 27 39.81 79.91 -24.35
C LYS A 27 39.93 79.70 -25.85
N VAL A 28 39.21 78.70 -26.36
CA VAL A 28 39.17 78.36 -27.77
C VAL A 28 38.69 79.59 -28.57
N PRO A 29 39.34 79.92 -29.70
CA PRO A 29 39.01 81.13 -30.45
C PRO A 29 37.55 81.12 -30.96
N SER A 30 36.94 82.29 -31.05
CA SER A 30 35.49 82.48 -31.28
C SER A 30 34.96 81.94 -32.62
N ASN A 31 35.87 81.66 -33.56
CA ASN A 31 35.60 81.12 -34.89
C ASN A 31 35.77 79.59 -34.97
N VAL A 32 36.02 78.91 -33.85
CA VAL A 32 36.08 77.45 -33.80
C VAL A 32 34.67 76.91 -33.63
N VAL A 33 34.23 76.16 -34.64
CA VAL A 33 33.01 75.35 -34.57
C VAL A 33 33.33 74.11 -33.73
N ASP A 34 32.63 73.93 -32.62
CA ASP A 34 32.76 72.73 -31.80
C ASP A 34 32.08 71.56 -32.53
N THR A 35 32.89 70.65 -33.06
CA THR A 35 32.42 69.44 -33.76
C THR A 35 32.13 68.28 -32.81
N SER A 36 32.13 68.49 -31.50
CA SER A 36 31.76 67.47 -30.54
C SER A 36 30.23 67.32 -30.47
N PHE A 37 29.69 66.35 -31.22
CA PHE A 37 28.30 65.93 -31.07
C PHE A 37 28.24 64.51 -30.50
N LYS A 38 27.24 64.26 -29.65
CA LYS A 38 26.95 62.92 -29.13
C LYS A 38 25.62 62.45 -29.73
N ALA A 39 25.71 61.56 -30.72
CA ALA A 39 24.54 60.83 -31.21
C ALA A 39 24.35 59.58 -30.35
N ARG A 40 23.13 59.37 -29.83
CA ARG A 40 22.73 58.12 -29.16
C ARG A 40 21.69 57.41 -30.02
N SER A 41 21.89 56.11 -30.24
CA SER A 41 20.91 55.29 -30.95
C SER A 41 19.68 55.08 -30.09
N ILE A 42 18.49 55.16 -30.69
CA ILE A 42 17.21 54.85 -30.05
C ILE A 42 16.95 53.36 -30.28
N ALA A 43 17.05 52.55 -29.23
CA ALA A 43 16.65 51.15 -29.29
C ALA A 43 15.13 51.05 -29.09
N LEU A 44 14.40 50.71 -30.16
CA LEU A 44 12.98 50.40 -30.09
C LEU A 44 12.79 48.94 -29.64
N PRO A 45 11.82 48.64 -28.76
CA PRO A 45 11.47 47.27 -28.42
C PRO A 45 11.07 46.49 -29.67
N MET A 46 11.71 45.34 -29.90
CA MET A 46 11.36 44.47 -31.03
C MET A 46 9.92 43.97 -30.85
N GLN A 47 9.05 44.32 -31.80
CA GLN A 47 7.70 43.77 -31.88
C GLN A 47 7.76 42.45 -32.68
N SER A 48 7.16 41.37 -32.16
CA SER A 48 7.29 39.99 -32.68
C SER A 48 6.62 39.74 -34.04
N ILE A 49 6.26 40.78 -34.77
CA ILE A 49 5.45 40.73 -36.00
C ILE A 49 6.29 40.28 -37.21
N THR A 50 7.62 40.45 -37.19
CA THR A 50 8.51 40.24 -38.34
C THR A 50 9.57 39.15 -38.15
N VAL A 51 9.57 38.42 -37.03
CA VAL A 51 10.52 37.31 -36.83
C VAL A 51 9.92 36.05 -37.45
N GLU A 52 10.47 35.60 -38.59
CA GLU A 52 10.19 34.28 -39.14
C GLU A 52 10.75 33.22 -38.17
N LYS A 53 9.86 32.37 -37.65
CA LYS A 53 10.15 31.37 -36.62
C LYS A 53 10.13 29.96 -37.23
N ASP A 54 10.64 29.82 -38.44
CA ASP A 54 10.38 28.62 -39.26
C ASP A 54 11.03 27.35 -38.70
N ASP A 55 12.05 27.50 -37.84
CA ASP A 55 12.81 26.38 -37.27
C ASP A 55 12.49 26.08 -35.79
N VAL A 56 11.52 26.79 -35.20
CA VAL A 56 11.16 26.64 -33.78
C VAL A 56 9.73 26.10 -33.65
N PRO A 57 9.50 25.05 -32.83
CA PRO A 57 8.17 24.55 -32.52
C PRO A 57 7.24 25.66 -32.03
N THR A 58 6.11 25.86 -32.72
CA THR A 58 5.13 26.90 -32.38
C THR A 58 3.69 26.38 -32.36
N THR A 59 2.83 27.06 -31.60
CA THR A 59 1.38 26.80 -31.61
C THR A 59 0.70 27.34 -32.87
N ARG A 60 -0.60 27.07 -33.05
CA ARG A 60 -1.40 27.66 -34.14
C ARG A 60 -1.39 29.19 -34.13
N ARG A 61 -1.13 29.81 -32.98
CA ARG A 61 -0.99 31.27 -32.82
C ARG A 61 0.45 31.77 -33.03
N LYS A 62 1.36 30.93 -33.56
CA LYS A 62 2.80 31.22 -33.76
C LYS A 62 3.54 31.61 -32.48
N GLN A 63 3.12 31.07 -31.34
CA GLN A 63 3.77 31.29 -30.05
C GLN A 63 4.80 30.19 -29.80
N THR A 64 6.02 30.60 -29.44
CA THR A 64 7.08 29.68 -29.01
C THR A 64 6.87 29.28 -27.55
N PHE A 65 7.56 28.23 -27.09
CA PHE A 65 7.55 27.86 -25.67
C PHE A 65 7.96 29.03 -24.74
N GLY A 66 8.98 29.81 -25.12
CA GLY A 66 9.42 30.99 -24.37
C GLY A 66 8.35 32.08 -24.28
N ASP A 67 7.63 32.33 -25.39
CA ASP A 67 6.50 33.27 -25.41
C ASP A 67 5.42 32.81 -24.41
N ILE A 68 5.07 31.53 -24.42
CA ILE A 68 4.03 30.96 -23.55
C ILE A 68 4.44 31.01 -22.08
N LEU A 69 5.71 30.73 -21.75
CA LEU A 69 6.23 30.85 -20.39
C LEU A 69 6.06 32.25 -19.80
N SER A 70 6.19 33.29 -20.63
CA SER A 70 5.93 34.67 -20.20
C SER A 70 4.44 34.91 -19.91
N LEU A 71 3.55 34.34 -20.72
CA LEU A 71 2.10 34.46 -20.56
C LEU A 71 1.57 33.72 -19.33
N LEU A 72 2.21 32.62 -18.91
CA LEU A 72 1.89 31.94 -17.65
C LEU A 72 2.07 32.84 -16.42
N LYS A 73 2.90 33.89 -16.50
CA LYS A 73 3.17 34.84 -15.40
C LYS A 73 2.38 36.15 -15.54
N HIS A 74 1.48 36.23 -16.52
CA HIS A 74 0.74 37.46 -16.81
C HIS A 74 -0.25 37.79 -15.68
N HIS A 75 -0.52 39.08 -15.43
CA HIS A 75 -1.41 39.52 -14.34
C HIS A 75 -2.89 39.16 -14.58
N ASN A 76 -3.33 39.09 -15.84
CA ASN A 76 -4.69 38.68 -16.21
C ASN A 76 -4.86 37.15 -16.16
N ALA A 77 -5.82 36.68 -15.36
CA ALA A 77 -6.12 35.26 -15.18
C ALA A 77 -6.56 34.54 -16.47
N GLY A 78 -7.35 35.20 -17.33
CA GLY A 78 -7.76 34.63 -18.62
C GLY A 78 -6.57 34.34 -19.52
N VAL A 79 -5.58 35.24 -19.55
CA VAL A 79 -4.34 35.06 -20.31
C VAL A 79 -3.52 33.89 -19.76
N ARG A 80 -3.40 33.78 -18.43
CA ARG A 80 -2.69 32.63 -17.80
C ARG A 80 -3.37 31.31 -18.14
N LYS A 81 -4.70 31.27 -18.07
CA LYS A 81 -5.51 30.08 -18.41
C LYS A 81 -5.32 29.67 -19.88
N ASP A 82 -5.40 30.64 -20.80
CA ASP A 82 -5.15 30.39 -22.23
C ASP A 82 -3.71 29.93 -22.49
N ALA A 83 -2.74 30.46 -21.74
CA ALA A 83 -1.35 30.03 -21.83
C ALA A 83 -1.19 28.55 -21.42
N ILE A 84 -1.88 28.07 -20.38
CA ILE A 84 -1.88 26.64 -20.00
C ILE A 84 -2.39 25.77 -21.16
N PHE A 85 -3.49 26.16 -21.80
CA PHE A 85 -3.99 25.45 -22.98
C PHE A 85 -3.01 25.51 -24.16
N SER A 86 -2.33 26.62 -24.33
CA SER A 86 -1.32 26.81 -25.39
C SER A 86 -0.10 25.91 -25.18
N VAL A 87 0.36 25.69 -23.93
CA VAL A 87 1.40 24.70 -23.62
C VAL A 87 0.93 23.29 -24.01
N LYS A 88 -0.30 22.93 -23.63
CA LYS A 88 -0.88 21.62 -23.95
C LYS A 88 -0.99 21.41 -25.47
N GLU A 89 -1.39 22.43 -26.22
CA GLU A 89 -1.42 22.41 -27.68
C GLU A 89 -0.02 22.16 -28.25
N LEU A 90 0.97 22.94 -27.80
CA LEU A 90 2.36 22.84 -28.28
C LEU A 90 2.94 21.43 -28.07
N PHE A 91 2.76 20.86 -26.88
CA PHE A 91 3.27 19.54 -26.55
C PHE A 91 2.53 18.39 -27.25
N ASN A 92 1.28 18.58 -27.65
CA ASN A 92 0.59 17.61 -28.50
C ASN A 92 1.13 17.64 -29.94
N GLY A 93 1.48 18.82 -30.45
CA GLY A 93 2.06 18.97 -31.79
C GLY A 93 3.54 18.56 -31.86
N HIS A 94 4.26 18.75 -30.77
CA HIS A 94 5.70 18.47 -30.65
C HIS A 94 6.01 17.78 -29.32
N PRO A 95 5.83 16.47 -29.19
CA PRO A 95 6.14 15.74 -27.95
C PRO A 95 7.64 15.75 -27.59
N ASP A 96 8.52 15.86 -28.59
CA ASP A 96 9.98 15.75 -28.43
C ASP A 96 10.58 16.89 -27.58
N ILE A 97 9.90 18.04 -27.50
CA ILE A 97 10.37 19.18 -26.72
C ILE A 97 10.00 19.08 -25.23
N ILE A 98 9.20 18.09 -24.82
CA ILE A 98 8.74 17.96 -23.44
C ILE A 98 9.93 17.81 -22.48
N PRO A 99 10.87 16.87 -22.66
CA PRO A 99 11.95 16.64 -21.71
C PRO A 99 12.83 17.89 -21.50
N SER A 100 13.18 18.58 -22.59
CA SER A 100 14.01 19.80 -22.53
C SER A 100 13.29 21.00 -21.88
N SER A 101 11.94 20.98 -21.87
CA SER A 101 11.11 22.10 -21.41
C SER A 101 10.64 21.95 -19.96
N MET A 102 10.82 20.78 -19.33
CA MET A 102 10.23 20.44 -18.03
C MET A 102 10.67 21.35 -16.88
N ALA A 103 11.96 21.64 -16.75
CA ALA A 103 12.48 22.48 -15.67
C ALA A 103 11.84 23.88 -15.67
N ALA A 104 11.82 24.53 -16.83
CA ALA A 104 11.22 25.85 -16.98
C ALA A 104 9.69 25.83 -16.81
N LEU A 105 9.04 24.78 -17.34
CA LEU A 105 7.60 24.60 -17.22
C LEU A 105 7.17 24.40 -15.78
N PHE A 106 7.74 23.43 -15.07
CA PHE A 106 7.37 23.15 -13.68
C PHE A 106 7.69 24.33 -12.76
N SER A 107 8.74 25.10 -13.06
CA SER A 107 8.99 26.33 -12.33
C SER A 107 7.93 27.43 -12.54
N ALA A 108 7.29 27.48 -13.70
CA ALA A 108 6.18 28.40 -13.95
C ALA A 108 4.88 27.84 -13.34
N CYS A 109 4.58 26.56 -13.58
CA CYS A 109 3.40 25.86 -13.09
C CYS A 109 3.33 25.82 -11.56
N SER A 110 4.46 25.67 -10.85
CA SER A 110 4.46 25.58 -9.37
C SER A 110 3.82 26.82 -8.73
N ARG A 111 4.04 28.01 -9.31
CA ARG A 111 3.44 29.26 -8.83
C ARG A 111 1.93 29.34 -9.07
N LEU A 112 1.44 28.67 -10.10
CA LEU A 112 0.02 28.65 -10.47
C LEU A 112 -0.82 27.70 -9.61
N ILE A 113 -0.18 26.84 -8.80
CA ILE A 113 -0.87 25.99 -7.82
C ILE A 113 -1.64 26.85 -6.80
N GLY A 114 -1.01 27.95 -6.36
CA GLY A 114 -1.60 28.92 -5.43
C GLY A 114 -2.23 30.14 -6.11
N ASP A 115 -2.61 30.05 -7.39
CA ASP A 115 -3.20 31.17 -8.12
C ASP A 115 -4.50 31.67 -7.46
N THR A 116 -4.76 32.97 -7.51
CA THR A 116 -5.98 33.54 -6.92
C THR A 116 -7.24 33.14 -7.67
N ASP A 117 -7.16 32.89 -8.99
CA ASP A 117 -8.29 32.51 -9.82
C ASP A 117 -8.52 30.99 -9.83
N ALA A 118 -9.74 30.57 -9.49
CA ALA A 118 -10.12 29.15 -9.46
C ALA A 118 -10.11 28.49 -10.86
N GLY A 119 -10.37 29.26 -11.91
CA GLY A 119 -10.36 28.78 -13.29
C GLY A 119 -8.95 28.43 -13.77
N VAL A 120 -7.96 29.24 -13.41
CA VAL A 120 -6.53 28.97 -13.67
C VAL A 120 -6.09 27.72 -12.90
N ARG A 121 -6.39 27.62 -11.60
CA ARG A 121 -6.04 26.44 -10.79
C ARG A 121 -6.68 25.17 -11.37
N LYS A 122 -7.95 25.19 -11.75
CA LYS A 122 -8.62 24.03 -12.36
C LYS A 122 -7.99 23.64 -13.70
N ALA A 123 -7.64 24.62 -14.54
CA ALA A 123 -6.98 24.36 -15.82
C ALA A 123 -5.57 23.75 -15.63
N LEU A 124 -4.82 24.24 -14.64
CA LEU A 124 -3.50 23.70 -14.30
C LEU A 124 -3.60 22.26 -13.80
N LEU A 125 -4.54 21.95 -12.91
CA LEU A 125 -4.73 20.59 -12.41
C LEU A 125 -5.01 19.59 -13.55
N ALA A 126 -5.93 19.94 -14.45
CA ALA A 126 -6.25 19.11 -15.62
C ALA A 126 -5.07 19.01 -16.62
N PHE A 127 -4.24 20.04 -16.69
CA PHE A 127 -3.02 20.02 -17.50
C PHE A 127 -1.97 19.07 -16.89
N LEU A 128 -1.72 19.14 -15.58
CA LEU A 128 -0.78 18.26 -14.90
C LEU A 128 -1.25 16.79 -14.93
N GLU A 129 -2.55 16.53 -14.76
CA GLU A 129 -3.12 15.18 -14.91
C GLU A 129 -2.84 14.60 -16.31
N TRP A 130 -2.92 15.44 -17.34
CA TRP A 130 -2.58 15.04 -18.71
C TRP A 130 -1.07 14.86 -18.92
N LEU A 131 -0.23 15.74 -18.35
CA LEU A 131 1.22 15.75 -18.58
C LEU A 131 1.93 14.63 -17.82
N LEU A 132 1.64 14.45 -16.53
CA LEU A 132 2.40 13.56 -15.65
C LEU A 132 2.33 12.09 -16.07
N VAL A 133 1.25 11.66 -16.71
CA VAL A 133 1.10 10.27 -17.23
C VAL A 133 1.93 10.03 -18.50
N ARG A 134 2.41 11.08 -19.16
CA ARG A 134 3.17 11.01 -20.42
C ARG A 134 4.68 11.14 -20.23
N VAL A 135 5.12 11.45 -19.02
CA VAL A 135 6.53 11.66 -18.69
C VAL A 135 7.03 10.47 -17.88
N ALA A 136 8.24 9.99 -18.17
CA ALA A 136 8.84 8.92 -17.40
C ALA A 136 9.08 9.35 -15.95
N LYS A 137 8.90 8.42 -15.01
CA LYS A 137 9.08 8.71 -13.57
C LYS A 137 10.46 9.32 -13.27
N ASN A 138 11.51 8.82 -13.92
CA ASN A 138 12.89 9.27 -13.73
C ASN A 138 13.08 10.75 -14.07
N ASP A 139 12.39 11.25 -15.09
CA ASP A 139 12.46 12.65 -15.49
C ASP A 139 11.63 13.56 -14.57
N LEU A 140 10.62 13.02 -13.88
CA LEU A 140 9.80 13.77 -12.94
C LEU A 140 10.51 14.00 -11.60
N ILE A 141 11.29 13.02 -11.13
CA ILE A 141 11.93 13.01 -9.79
C ILE A 141 12.64 14.35 -9.46
N PRO A 142 13.48 14.93 -10.33
CA PRO A 142 14.18 16.18 -10.05
C PRO A 142 13.25 17.38 -9.77
N HIS A 143 12.00 17.33 -10.23
CA HIS A 143 11.04 18.43 -10.13
C HIS A 143 10.04 18.26 -8.98
N VAL A 144 9.94 17.07 -8.41
CA VAL A 144 9.04 16.75 -7.29
C VAL A 144 9.22 17.67 -6.08
N PRO A 145 10.46 17.97 -5.61
CA PRO A 145 10.65 18.78 -4.41
C PRO A 145 10.02 20.16 -4.56
N GLN A 146 10.21 20.78 -5.74
CA GLN A 146 9.64 22.08 -6.06
C GLN A 146 8.11 22.03 -6.14
N LEU A 147 7.55 21.03 -6.82
CA LEU A 147 6.09 20.89 -6.94
C LEU A 147 5.45 20.74 -5.56
N LEU A 148 5.97 19.85 -4.73
CA LEU A 148 5.45 19.59 -3.39
C LEU A 148 5.67 20.77 -2.43
N LEU A 149 6.75 21.53 -2.55
CA LEU A 149 6.97 22.75 -1.76
C LEU A 149 5.90 23.82 -2.05
N PHE A 150 5.61 24.07 -3.32
CA PHE A 150 4.56 25.03 -3.68
C PHE A 150 3.17 24.52 -3.32
N THR A 151 2.93 23.22 -3.42
CA THR A 151 1.66 22.61 -2.99
C THR A 151 1.46 22.68 -1.47
N THR A 152 2.48 22.39 -0.67
CA THR A 152 2.42 22.53 0.80
C THR A 152 2.23 23.99 1.21
N SER A 153 2.87 24.94 0.53
CA SER A 153 2.61 26.37 0.73
C SER A 153 1.16 26.74 0.40
N ALA A 154 0.58 26.18 -0.66
CA ALA A 154 -0.82 26.39 -1.02
C ALA A 154 -1.80 25.71 -0.03
N GLN A 155 -1.41 24.59 0.56
CA GLN A 155 -2.17 23.85 1.58
C GLN A 155 -2.33 24.66 2.88
N THR A 156 -1.40 25.55 3.19
CA THR A 156 -1.46 26.49 4.34
C THR A 156 -1.89 27.91 3.94
N HIS A 157 -2.44 28.10 2.73
CA HIS A 157 -2.83 29.41 2.23
C HIS A 157 -3.97 30.05 3.05
N ILE A 158 -4.00 31.38 3.14
CA ILE A 158 -5.04 32.11 3.90
C ILE A 158 -6.46 31.85 3.39
N PHE A 159 -6.62 31.66 2.07
CA PHE A 159 -7.91 31.37 1.44
C PHE A 159 -8.24 29.86 1.49
N PRO A 160 -9.37 29.45 2.09
CA PRO A 160 -9.78 28.04 2.19
C PRO A 160 -9.87 27.32 0.84
N GLU A 161 -10.37 27.99 -0.20
CA GLU A 161 -10.56 27.39 -1.53
C GLU A 161 -9.22 26.95 -2.16
N ILE A 162 -8.18 27.76 -1.99
CA ILE A 162 -6.83 27.45 -2.47
C ILE A 162 -6.26 26.26 -1.70
N ARG A 163 -6.50 26.18 -0.38
CA ARG A 163 -6.06 25.04 0.43
C ARG A 163 -6.72 23.73 0.00
N VAL A 164 -8.02 23.75 -0.30
CA VAL A 164 -8.76 22.56 -0.77
C VAL A 164 -8.34 22.18 -2.19
N ASP A 165 -8.01 23.14 -3.05
CA ASP A 165 -7.44 22.86 -4.38
C ASP A 165 -6.03 22.27 -4.28
N ALA A 166 -5.18 22.74 -3.36
CA ALA A 166 -3.87 22.17 -3.07
C ALA A 166 -3.94 20.67 -2.75
N VAL A 167 -4.95 20.26 -1.97
CA VAL A 167 -5.21 18.83 -1.69
C VAL A 167 -5.49 18.02 -2.95
N ARG A 168 -6.15 18.59 -3.97
CA ARG A 168 -6.37 17.89 -5.24
C ARG A 168 -5.07 17.69 -6.02
N TYR A 169 -4.14 18.63 -5.95
CA TYR A 169 -2.79 18.43 -6.50
C TYR A 169 -2.02 17.36 -5.74
N LEU A 170 -2.12 17.32 -4.41
CA LEU A 170 -1.53 16.22 -3.61
C LEU A 170 -2.12 14.87 -4.00
N ASP A 171 -3.44 14.78 -4.19
CA ASP A 171 -4.10 13.54 -4.63
C ASP A 171 -3.61 13.08 -6.01
N LEU A 172 -3.36 14.02 -6.92
CA LEU A 172 -2.73 13.75 -8.21
C LEU A 172 -1.30 13.22 -8.04
N PHE A 173 -0.47 13.88 -7.22
CA PHE A 173 0.92 13.46 -6.99
C PHE A 173 1.01 12.11 -6.27
N LEU A 174 0.11 11.81 -5.34
CA LEU A 174 -0.01 10.48 -4.70
C LEU A 174 -0.30 9.39 -5.73
N GLY A 175 -1.03 9.69 -6.80
CA GLY A 175 -1.31 8.74 -7.87
C GLY A 175 -0.11 8.42 -8.78
N VAL A 176 0.85 9.34 -8.90
CA VAL A 176 2.00 9.20 -9.83
C VAL A 176 3.28 8.79 -9.10
N LEU A 177 3.56 9.40 -7.96
CA LEU A 177 4.82 9.32 -7.22
C LEU A 177 4.58 9.24 -5.69
N PRO A 178 3.81 8.23 -5.20
CA PRO A 178 3.43 8.15 -3.79
C PRO A 178 4.63 8.10 -2.84
N GLU A 179 5.73 7.48 -3.27
CA GLU A 179 6.96 7.32 -2.50
C GLU A 179 7.62 8.65 -2.13
N TYR A 180 7.47 9.67 -2.96
CA TYR A 180 8.08 10.97 -2.71
C TYR A 180 7.15 11.87 -1.90
N VAL A 181 5.83 11.70 -2.05
CA VAL A 181 4.84 12.48 -1.29
C VAL A 181 4.83 12.09 0.18
N VAL A 182 4.96 10.79 0.50
CA VAL A 182 4.93 10.32 1.90
C VAL A 182 6.33 10.19 2.53
N MET A 183 7.38 10.67 1.87
CA MET A 183 8.75 10.63 2.38
C MET A 183 8.91 11.49 3.64
N GLY A 184 9.53 10.92 4.68
CA GLY A 184 9.75 11.60 5.97
C GLY A 184 8.47 12.00 6.71
N TRP A 185 7.34 11.33 6.48
CA TRP A 185 6.05 11.66 7.08
C TRP A 185 5.98 11.44 8.60
N ASN A 186 6.71 10.45 9.11
CA ASN A 186 6.79 10.08 10.53
C ASN A 186 8.03 10.64 11.25
N GLU A 187 8.91 11.34 10.53
CA GLU A 187 10.14 11.90 11.09
C GLU A 187 9.86 13.15 11.92
N SER A 188 10.72 13.40 12.91
CA SER A 188 10.65 14.60 13.75
C SER A 188 11.22 15.86 13.08
N GLY A 189 11.90 15.71 11.93
CA GLY A 189 12.52 16.80 11.17
C GLY A 189 11.56 17.51 10.21
N PRO A 190 12.04 18.53 9.48
CA PRO A 190 11.26 19.37 8.56
C PRO A 190 10.93 18.67 7.21
N GLY A 191 10.74 17.35 7.23
CA GLY A 191 10.45 16.54 6.06
C GLY A 191 9.19 16.96 5.32
N LEU A 192 9.20 16.82 4.00
CA LEU A 192 8.09 17.28 3.16
C LEU A 192 6.81 16.50 3.40
N GLY A 193 6.89 15.18 3.60
CA GLY A 193 5.75 14.34 3.99
C GLY A 193 5.14 14.76 5.33
N ARG A 194 5.96 15.18 6.30
CA ARG A 194 5.48 15.68 7.59
C ARG A 194 4.72 17.00 7.44
N ARG A 195 5.25 17.94 6.64
CA ARG A 195 4.55 19.20 6.32
C ARG A 195 3.20 18.95 5.62
N ILE A 196 3.15 17.97 4.73
CA ILE A 196 1.92 17.56 4.05
C ILE A 196 0.90 17.04 5.06
N LEU A 197 1.32 16.16 5.99
CA LEU A 197 0.48 15.66 7.08
C LEU A 197 -0.04 16.82 7.96
N ASP A 198 0.84 17.70 8.42
CA ASP A 198 0.47 18.86 9.24
C ASP A 198 -0.51 19.78 8.51
N GLY A 199 -0.37 19.93 7.20
CA GLY A 199 -1.32 20.67 6.36
C GLY A 199 -2.70 20.00 6.28
N TYR A 200 -2.79 18.67 6.25
CA TYR A 200 -4.07 17.95 6.32
C TYR A 200 -4.72 18.14 7.69
N LEU A 201 -3.94 18.02 8.76
CA LEU A 201 -4.42 18.24 10.13
C LEU A 201 -4.92 19.67 10.32
N GLY A 202 -4.17 20.66 9.83
CA GLY A 202 -4.57 22.07 9.88
C GLY A 202 -5.86 22.36 9.10
N LEU A 203 -6.09 21.68 7.98
CA LEU A 203 -7.36 21.76 7.25
C LEU A 203 -8.51 21.14 8.04
N LEU A 204 -8.29 20.03 8.75
CA LEU A 204 -9.31 19.40 9.58
C LEU A 204 -9.55 20.11 10.92
N ASN A 205 -8.98 21.31 11.12
CA ASN A 205 -8.97 22.05 12.39
C ASN A 205 -8.37 21.25 13.55
N VAL A 206 -7.45 20.34 13.24
CA VAL A 206 -6.70 19.52 14.18
C VAL A 206 -5.34 20.18 14.46
N SER A 207 -4.84 20.11 15.70
CA SER A 207 -3.61 20.81 16.12
C SER A 207 -2.42 20.45 15.22
N THR A 208 -1.83 21.47 14.58
CA THR A 208 -0.64 21.35 13.72
C THR A 208 0.67 21.23 14.49
N LYS A 209 0.66 21.43 15.83
CA LYS A 209 1.80 21.20 16.73
C LYS A 209 1.88 19.75 17.19
N PHE A 210 1.71 18.83 16.25
CA PHE A 210 1.97 17.42 16.49
C PHE A 210 3.48 17.27 16.77
N GLY A 211 3.89 16.66 17.90
CA GLY A 211 5.31 16.37 18.20
C GLY A 211 6.06 17.29 19.18
N GLU A 212 5.50 18.41 19.64
CA GLU A 212 6.15 19.28 20.64
C GLU A 212 5.92 18.69 22.07
N LYS A 213 6.98 18.19 22.71
CA LYS A 213 6.93 17.72 24.12
C LYS A 213 6.78 18.94 25.03
N THR A 214 5.78 18.95 25.92
CA THR A 214 5.76 19.91 27.03
C THR A 214 6.78 19.53 28.09
N SER A 215 7.15 20.48 28.96
CA SER A 215 8.00 20.26 30.15
C SER A 215 7.52 19.13 31.07
N ASP A 216 6.24 18.73 30.96
CA ASP A 216 5.60 17.71 31.79
C ASP A 216 5.45 16.35 31.09
N GLY A 217 6.09 16.15 29.93
CA GLY A 217 6.07 14.88 29.19
C GLY A 217 4.73 14.51 28.55
N ARG A 218 3.72 15.40 28.58
CA ARG A 218 2.41 15.20 27.93
C ARG A 218 2.32 15.96 26.61
N TYR A 219 1.83 15.31 25.57
CA TYR A 219 1.59 15.93 24.27
C TYR A 219 0.28 16.75 24.30
N LEU A 220 0.31 18.00 23.83
CA LEU A 220 -0.86 18.89 23.81
C LEU A 220 -1.74 18.62 22.57
N ALA A 221 -2.92 18.04 22.77
CA ALA A 221 -4.05 18.22 21.86
C ALA A 221 -4.80 19.52 22.23
N LYS A 222 -4.17 20.69 22.06
CA LYS A 222 -4.88 21.98 22.20
C LYS A 222 -5.57 22.31 20.88
N SER A 223 -6.90 22.26 20.88
CA SER A 223 -7.73 22.82 19.82
C SER A 223 -7.44 24.32 19.67
N PHE A 224 -7.27 24.80 18.44
CA PHE A 224 -7.12 26.23 18.17
C PHE A 224 -8.41 26.96 18.59
N LYS A 225 -8.27 28.07 19.31
CA LYS A 225 -9.35 29.04 19.57
C LYS A 225 -9.67 29.91 18.35
N THR A 226 -9.33 29.46 17.14
CA THR A 226 -9.75 30.09 15.89
C THR A 226 -11.02 29.36 15.48
N GLY A 227 -12.13 30.08 15.36
CA GLY A 227 -13.45 29.50 15.08
C GLY A 227 -13.43 28.51 13.91
N PRO A 228 -14.38 27.57 13.83
CA PRO A 228 -14.39 26.53 12.82
C PRO A 228 -14.23 27.18 11.45
N VAL A 229 -13.12 26.91 10.76
CA VAL A 229 -13.10 27.13 9.32
C VAL A 229 -14.18 26.21 8.82
N LEU A 230 -15.32 26.80 8.41
CA LEU A 230 -16.51 26.07 7.98
C LEU A 230 -16.17 25.39 6.65
N ILE A 231 -15.54 24.23 6.73
CA ILE A 231 -15.27 23.42 5.56
C ILE A 231 -16.60 22.79 5.17
N TYR A 232 -17.14 23.24 4.04
CA TYR A 232 -18.32 22.65 3.42
C TYR A 232 -18.14 21.13 3.28
N LEU A 233 -19.22 20.36 3.42
CA LEU A 233 -19.19 18.89 3.44
C LEU A 233 -18.38 18.27 2.29
N LYS A 234 -18.54 18.81 1.06
CA LYS A 234 -17.79 18.39 -0.14
C LYS A 234 -16.28 18.66 -0.03
N SER A 235 -15.90 19.79 0.56
CA SER A 235 -14.48 20.12 0.78
C SER A 235 -13.88 19.22 1.86
N ARG A 236 -14.64 18.90 2.92
CA ARG A 236 -14.21 17.96 3.97
C ARG A 236 -13.97 16.56 3.39
N LEU A 237 -14.84 16.13 2.48
CA LEU A 237 -14.68 14.88 1.74
C LEU A 237 -13.37 14.85 0.93
N VAL A 238 -13.04 15.91 0.19
CA VAL A 238 -11.78 16.00 -0.57
C VAL A 238 -10.57 15.84 0.35
N VAL A 239 -10.59 16.49 1.51
CA VAL A 239 -9.51 16.41 2.51
C VAL A 239 -9.39 15.01 3.11
N LEU A 240 -10.49 14.43 3.62
CA LEU A 240 -10.45 13.11 4.24
C LEU A 240 -10.11 11.99 3.25
N ARG A 241 -10.62 12.06 2.02
CA ARG A 241 -10.30 11.06 0.98
C ARG A 241 -8.81 11.09 0.60
N SER A 242 -8.26 12.29 0.45
CA SER A 242 -6.84 12.44 0.14
C SER A 242 -5.95 12.04 1.34
N LEU A 243 -6.36 12.37 2.58
CA LEU A 243 -5.69 11.91 3.79
C LEU A 243 -5.74 10.37 3.94
N SER A 244 -6.88 9.73 3.67
CA SER A 244 -7.01 8.25 3.65
C SER A 244 -5.99 7.63 2.71
N LYS A 245 -5.89 8.15 1.47
CA LYS A 245 -4.90 7.70 0.49
C LYS A 245 -3.46 7.96 0.92
N PHE A 246 -3.16 9.14 1.47
CA PHE A 246 -1.85 9.48 2.00
C PHE A 246 -1.42 8.50 3.09
N LEU A 247 -2.28 8.26 4.09
CA LEU A 247 -2.00 7.33 5.18
C LEU A 247 -1.88 5.89 4.69
N CYS A 248 -2.73 5.46 3.76
CA CYS A 248 -2.60 4.15 3.14
C CYS A 248 -1.24 3.99 2.44
N CYS A 249 -0.80 4.98 1.65
CA CYS A 249 0.51 4.95 1.01
C CYS A 249 1.67 5.03 2.01
N ALA A 250 1.50 5.74 3.12
CA ALA A 250 2.54 5.95 4.13
C ALA A 250 2.73 4.72 5.03
N VAL A 251 1.62 4.10 5.44
CA VAL A 251 1.58 2.99 6.41
C VAL A 251 1.68 1.63 5.72
N CYS A 252 1.07 1.46 4.54
CA CYS A 252 1.03 0.17 3.83
C CYS A 252 2.22 -0.04 2.87
N ARG A 253 3.33 0.72 2.97
CA ARG A 253 4.49 0.54 2.09
C ARG A 253 5.08 -0.88 2.22
N ARG A 254 4.68 -1.76 1.31
CA ARG A 254 5.48 -2.91 0.86
C ARG A 254 6.72 -2.34 0.18
N SER A 255 7.91 -2.89 0.47
CA SER A 255 9.10 -2.56 -0.32
C SER A 255 8.83 -2.95 -1.76
N VAL A 256 8.60 -1.96 -2.62
CA VAL A 256 8.73 -2.17 -4.07
C VAL A 256 10.22 -2.21 -4.32
N THR A 257 10.83 -3.37 -4.12
CA THR A 257 12.13 -3.66 -4.74
C THR A 257 11.88 -3.69 -6.25
N GLU A 258 12.72 -3.00 -7.01
CA GLU A 258 12.58 -2.77 -8.46
C GLU A 258 12.46 -4.04 -9.32
N ALA A 259 12.57 -5.24 -8.74
CA ALA A 259 12.22 -6.52 -9.36
C ALA A 259 10.71 -6.71 -9.64
N ASP A 260 9.82 -5.95 -8.98
CA ASP A 260 8.35 -6.13 -9.11
C ASP A 260 7.69 -5.37 -10.27
N VAL A 261 8.42 -4.47 -10.95
CA VAL A 261 7.85 -3.64 -12.04
C VAL A 261 7.84 -4.38 -13.39
N GLY A 262 8.53 -5.53 -13.49
CA GLY A 262 8.66 -6.27 -14.75
C GLY A 262 7.59 -7.34 -15.02
N ASN A 263 6.82 -7.82 -14.04
CA ASN A 263 6.01 -9.03 -14.29
C ASN A 263 4.80 -9.25 -13.36
N GLN A 264 4.04 -8.21 -13.01
CA GLN A 264 2.77 -8.38 -12.33
C GLN A 264 1.59 -8.22 -13.29
N GLY A 265 1.19 -9.35 -13.89
CA GLY A 265 -0.19 -9.53 -14.36
C GLY A 265 -1.18 -9.56 -13.18
N PRO A 266 -2.51 -9.48 -13.43
CA PRO A 266 -3.52 -9.20 -12.39
C PRO A 266 -3.83 -10.35 -11.39
N ALA A 267 -2.94 -11.34 -11.21
CA ALA A 267 -3.33 -12.67 -10.71
C ALA A 267 -2.66 -13.16 -9.40
N THR A 268 -1.88 -12.35 -8.67
CA THR A 268 -1.23 -12.82 -7.43
C THR A 268 -1.64 -11.99 -6.22
N SER A 269 -2.90 -12.06 -5.81
CA SER A 269 -3.34 -11.57 -4.50
C SER A 269 -2.86 -12.53 -3.40
N SER A 270 -1.60 -12.42 -2.97
CA SER A 270 -1.05 -13.20 -1.85
C SER A 270 -1.92 -13.02 -0.60
N VAL A 271 -2.32 -14.10 0.07
CA VAL A 271 -3.08 -14.02 1.32
C VAL A 271 -2.27 -13.27 2.39
N PRO A 272 -2.82 -12.22 3.04
CA PRO A 272 -2.16 -11.57 4.16
C PRO A 272 -2.05 -12.56 5.32
N THR A 273 -0.86 -12.70 5.90
CA THR A 273 -0.61 -13.57 7.05
C THR A 273 -0.25 -12.78 8.31
N TRP A 274 -0.23 -11.46 8.25
CA TRP A 274 0.26 -10.60 9.34
C TRP A 274 -0.51 -10.84 10.64
N PHE A 275 -1.81 -11.16 10.58
CA PHE A 275 -2.66 -11.40 11.74
C PHE A 275 -2.30 -12.69 12.50
N LEU A 276 -1.55 -13.60 11.88
CA LEU A 276 -1.03 -14.80 12.54
C LEU A 276 0.22 -14.50 13.39
N ARG A 277 0.98 -13.45 13.05
CA ARG A 277 2.28 -13.12 13.65
C ARG A 277 2.27 -13.08 15.19
N PRO A 278 1.27 -12.48 15.87
CA PRO A 278 1.24 -12.42 17.33
C PRO A 278 1.14 -13.79 18.02
N PHE A 279 0.71 -14.82 17.28
CA PHE A 279 0.52 -16.19 17.79
C PHE A 279 1.71 -17.10 17.50
N PHE A 280 2.87 -16.54 17.19
CA PHE A 280 4.13 -17.25 17.06
C PHE A 280 5.11 -16.78 18.12
N ALA A 281 5.83 -17.73 18.74
CA ALA A 281 6.80 -17.44 19.79
C ALA A 281 7.94 -16.50 19.34
N THR A 282 8.30 -16.52 18.05
CA THR A 282 9.33 -15.64 17.48
C THR A 282 8.97 -15.21 16.05
N THR A 283 9.48 -14.05 15.64
CA THR A 283 9.30 -13.55 14.25
C THR A 283 9.90 -14.51 13.22
N ARG A 284 11.01 -15.19 13.53
CA ARG A 284 11.64 -16.17 12.65
C ARG A 284 10.71 -17.37 12.36
N LEU A 285 10.10 -17.95 13.40
CA LEU A 285 9.19 -19.09 13.23
C LEU A 285 7.94 -18.70 12.42
N TYR A 286 7.46 -17.46 12.58
CA TYR A 286 6.41 -16.91 11.74
C TYR A 286 6.83 -16.80 10.26
N GLU A 287 8.05 -16.32 9.99
CA GLU A 287 8.57 -16.22 8.62
C GLU A 287 8.75 -17.59 7.97
N GLU A 288 9.23 -18.59 8.71
CA GLU A 288 9.33 -19.98 8.27
C GLU A 288 7.95 -20.53 7.88
N HIS A 289 6.92 -20.29 8.70
CA HIS A 289 5.54 -20.62 8.37
C HIS A 289 5.03 -19.85 7.12
N GLY A 290 5.42 -18.58 6.98
CA GLY A 290 5.11 -17.75 5.81
C GLY A 290 5.69 -18.31 4.50
N ARG A 291 6.84 -18.98 4.57
CA ARG A 291 7.55 -19.58 3.42
C ARG A 291 6.93 -20.89 2.92
N LEU A 292 6.00 -21.51 3.65
CA LEU A 292 5.42 -22.81 3.27
C LEU A 292 4.83 -22.86 1.85
N PHE A 293 4.25 -21.74 1.41
CA PHE A 293 3.60 -21.60 0.11
C PHE A 293 4.34 -20.65 -0.84
N LYS A 294 5.50 -20.12 -0.43
CA LYS A 294 6.36 -19.31 -1.29
C LYS A 294 7.46 -20.20 -1.85
N GLY A 295 7.73 -20.10 -3.15
CA GLY A 295 8.92 -20.74 -3.72
C GLY A 295 10.20 -20.21 -3.05
N PRO A 296 11.32 -20.96 -3.08
CA PRO A 296 12.60 -20.42 -2.65
C PRO A 296 12.89 -19.16 -3.49
N CYS A 297 12.79 -17.99 -2.87
CA CYS A 297 13.19 -16.75 -3.50
C CYS A 297 14.71 -16.80 -3.65
N MET A 298 15.22 -16.60 -4.86
CA MET A 298 16.65 -16.43 -5.10
C MET A 298 17.15 -15.05 -4.64
N ASP A 299 16.40 -14.32 -3.79
CA ASP A 299 16.86 -13.09 -3.12
C ASP A 299 17.58 -13.32 -1.80
N ASN A 300 17.63 -14.56 -1.31
CA ASN A 300 18.81 -14.89 -0.54
C ASN A 300 19.94 -15.01 -1.55
N GLN A 301 20.74 -13.93 -1.70
CA GLN A 301 22.17 -14.14 -1.58
C GLN A 301 22.30 -15.11 -0.42
N GLY A 302 22.56 -16.38 -0.72
CA GLY A 302 22.85 -17.33 0.32
C GLY A 302 23.92 -16.65 1.13
N LYS A 303 23.65 -16.37 2.40
CA LYS A 303 24.72 -16.42 3.38
C LYS A 303 25.21 -17.87 3.26
N GLN A 304 26.08 -18.11 2.29
CA GLN A 304 27.02 -19.21 2.33
C GLN A 304 27.81 -18.91 3.60
N MET A 305 27.34 -19.53 4.68
CA MET A 305 28.15 -19.68 5.88
C MET A 305 29.33 -20.55 5.44
N PHE A 306 30.42 -19.91 5.06
CA PHE A 306 31.70 -20.58 4.97
C PHE A 306 32.08 -20.95 6.40
N TRP A 307 32.16 -22.25 6.68
CA TRP A 307 32.80 -22.72 7.89
C TRP A 307 34.29 -22.39 7.79
N THR A 308 34.73 -21.38 8.53
CA THR A 308 36.16 -21.13 8.77
C THR A 308 36.56 -21.83 10.06
N PRO A 309 37.42 -22.86 10.00
CA PRO A 309 37.88 -23.57 11.18
C PRO A 309 39.07 -22.84 11.80
N GLU A 310 38.87 -21.63 12.34
CA GLU A 310 39.70 -20.98 13.37
C GLU A 310 39.32 -19.48 13.51
N PRO A 311 39.39 -18.90 14.73
CA PRO A 311 39.11 -17.49 14.95
C PRO A 311 40.31 -16.65 14.50
N ALA A 312 40.17 -15.90 13.41
CA ALA A 312 41.15 -14.89 13.04
C ALA A 312 41.02 -13.69 14.01
N SER A 313 42.12 -13.37 14.68
CA SER A 313 42.33 -12.21 15.53
C SER A 313 42.05 -10.89 14.79
N ASP A 314 41.24 -10.01 15.41
CA ASP A 314 41.04 -8.63 14.99
C ASP A 314 42.37 -7.86 14.90
N PRO A 315 42.69 -7.21 13.77
CA PRO A 315 43.56 -6.06 13.76
C PRO A 315 42.71 -4.79 13.95
N PHE A 316 43.05 -4.04 14.99
CA PHE A 316 42.80 -2.61 15.12
C PHE A 316 42.98 -1.87 13.78
N ASP A 317 42.05 -1.00 13.42
CA ASP A 317 42.36 0.17 12.59
C ASP A 317 41.52 1.37 13.04
N GLU A 318 42.23 2.38 13.53
CA GLU A 318 41.70 3.72 13.80
C GLU A 318 41.72 4.56 12.51
N ASP A 319 40.92 5.62 12.52
CA ASP A 319 40.99 6.81 11.68
C ASP A 319 40.63 6.71 10.17
N PHE A 320 39.49 7.33 9.81
CA PHE A 320 39.56 8.63 9.13
C PHE A 320 38.19 9.34 9.12
N VAL A 321 38.11 10.47 9.81
CA VAL A 321 37.02 11.46 9.67
C VAL A 321 37.24 12.24 8.38
N TYR A 322 36.28 12.23 7.46
CA TYR A 322 36.24 13.20 6.36
C TYR A 322 35.15 14.22 6.64
N ASN A 323 35.59 15.42 7.02
CA ASN A 323 34.77 16.62 7.18
C ASN A 323 34.95 17.46 5.90
N CYS A 324 33.85 17.94 5.30
CA CYS A 324 33.92 18.89 4.19
C CYS A 324 32.80 19.94 4.29
N ASP A 325 32.94 20.83 5.26
CA ASP A 325 32.36 22.16 5.18
C ASP A 325 33.34 23.10 4.46
N THR A 326 32.98 23.58 3.27
CA THR A 326 33.30 24.94 2.77
C THR A 326 32.76 25.17 1.36
N VAL A 327 31.52 25.68 1.21
CA VAL A 327 31.16 26.57 0.07
C VAL A 327 30.10 27.61 0.52
N THR A 328 30.61 28.84 0.69
CA THR A 328 30.01 30.17 0.50
C THR A 328 28.48 30.39 0.54
N SER A 329 28.12 31.35 1.41
CA SER A 329 26.86 32.08 1.55
C SER A 329 26.25 32.65 0.25
N LEU A 330 24.95 32.41 0.02
CA LEU A 330 24.01 33.25 -0.74
C LEU A 330 22.56 32.99 -0.22
N PRO A 331 21.55 33.84 -0.50
CA PRO A 331 20.52 34.22 0.47
C PRO A 331 19.43 33.15 0.68
N VAL A 332 19.00 33.02 1.95
CA VAL A 332 17.87 32.33 2.63
C VAL A 332 16.85 31.48 1.81
N ALA A 333 16.61 31.76 0.54
CA ALA A 333 15.82 30.90 -0.35
C ALA A 333 16.60 29.68 -0.89
N SER A 334 17.94 29.75 -1.00
CA SER A 334 18.73 28.59 -1.43
C SER A 334 18.77 27.50 -0.35
N SER A 335 18.92 27.85 0.93
CA SER A 335 18.98 26.87 2.04
C SER A 335 17.77 25.93 2.08
N ILE A 336 16.55 26.42 1.83
CA ILE A 336 15.36 25.55 1.83
C ILE A 336 15.38 24.57 0.64
N LEU A 337 15.87 25.01 -0.52
CA LEU A 337 15.96 24.13 -1.70
C LEU A 337 17.12 23.13 -1.57
N THR A 338 18.24 23.53 -0.95
CA THR A 338 19.39 22.64 -0.67
C THR A 338 19.01 21.58 0.37
N GLU A 339 18.41 21.97 1.49
CA GLU A 339 17.90 21.03 2.52
C GLU A 339 16.88 20.05 1.94
N LEU A 340 16.00 20.52 1.04
CA LEU A 340 15.04 19.64 0.36
C LEU A 340 15.76 18.70 -0.62
N SER A 341 16.74 19.18 -1.39
CA SER A 341 17.51 18.35 -2.32
C SER A 341 18.27 17.24 -1.59
N ASP A 342 18.83 17.53 -0.42
CA ASP A 342 19.55 16.55 0.41
C ASP A 342 18.60 15.45 0.92
N CYS A 343 17.34 15.78 1.28
CA CYS A 343 16.32 14.77 1.63
C CYS A 343 15.99 13.80 0.48
N PHE A 344 16.17 14.19 -0.78
CA PHE A 344 15.93 13.32 -1.94
C PHE A 344 17.20 12.64 -2.47
N ALA A 345 18.39 13.12 -2.11
CA ALA A 345 19.67 12.57 -2.54
C ALA A 345 20.06 11.30 -1.78
N ASP A 346 19.65 11.16 -0.52
CA ASP A 346 20.02 10.03 0.36
C ASP A 346 19.19 8.75 0.13
N ARG A 347 18.77 8.49 -1.13
CA ARG A 347 17.87 7.40 -1.55
C ARG A 347 18.35 6.01 -1.12
N ASP A 348 19.65 5.79 -1.09
CA ASP A 348 20.25 4.47 -0.88
C ASP A 348 20.36 4.08 0.60
N ASN A 349 20.15 5.04 1.53
CA ASN A 349 20.33 4.82 2.97
C ASN A 349 19.03 4.93 3.79
N TYR A 350 17.90 5.27 3.16
CA TYR A 350 16.57 5.16 3.78
C TYR A 350 16.13 3.69 3.83
N CYS A 351 16.83 2.91 4.65
CA CYS A 351 16.29 1.66 5.18
C CYS A 351 14.96 2.00 5.86
N ALA A 352 13.88 1.32 5.46
CA ALA A 352 12.54 1.52 6.00
C ALA A 352 12.60 1.54 7.54
N SER A 353 12.57 2.74 8.12
CA SER A 353 12.53 2.87 9.57
C SER A 353 11.24 2.19 10.02
N ALA A 354 11.37 1.26 10.97
CA ALA A 354 10.21 0.58 11.54
C ALA A 354 9.18 1.63 11.93
N ILE A 355 7.93 1.44 11.51
CA ILE A 355 6.85 2.40 11.75
C ILE A 355 6.77 2.65 13.26
N ASP A 356 6.99 3.90 13.69
CA ASP A 356 6.84 4.32 15.09
C ASP A 356 5.36 4.19 15.49
N VAL A 357 5.03 3.10 16.21
CA VAL A 357 3.67 2.82 16.69
C VAL A 357 3.20 3.92 17.65
N ASP A 358 4.10 4.52 18.43
CA ASP A 358 3.74 5.63 19.30
C ASP A 358 3.33 6.86 18.50
N PHE A 359 4.00 7.12 17.36
CA PHE A 359 3.59 8.18 16.43
C PHE A 359 2.18 7.93 15.88
N LEU A 360 1.89 6.70 15.46
CA LEU A 360 0.56 6.32 14.98
C LEU A 360 -0.51 6.46 16.06
N MET A 361 -0.24 6.00 17.29
CA MET A 361 -1.17 6.18 18.42
C MET A 361 -1.43 7.66 18.71
N ARG A 362 -0.39 8.50 18.70
CA ARG A 362 -0.55 9.96 18.83
C ARG A 362 -1.42 10.52 17.70
N LEU A 363 -1.19 10.10 16.46
CA LEU A 363 -1.93 10.57 15.29
C LEU A 363 -3.41 10.15 15.36
N ALA A 364 -3.68 8.92 15.76
CA ALA A 364 -5.04 8.40 15.95
C ALA A 364 -5.81 9.20 17.01
N ARG A 365 -5.20 9.50 18.16
CA ARG A 365 -5.80 10.35 19.21
C ARG A 365 -6.09 11.76 18.72
N VAL A 366 -5.20 12.32 17.89
CA VAL A 366 -5.32 13.67 17.35
C VAL A 366 -6.44 13.76 16.31
N LEU A 367 -6.64 12.72 15.49
CA LEU A 367 -7.73 12.63 14.51
C LEU A 367 -9.08 12.21 15.12
N HIS A 368 -9.07 11.61 16.31
CA HIS A 368 -10.25 11.01 16.94
C HIS A 368 -11.48 11.93 17.01
N PRO A 369 -11.40 13.21 17.44
CA PRO A 369 -12.57 14.09 17.49
C PRO A 369 -13.19 14.32 16.10
N THR A 370 -12.35 14.47 15.07
CA THR A 370 -12.80 14.69 13.68
C THR A 370 -13.46 13.43 13.11
N LEU A 371 -12.94 12.25 13.45
CA LEU A 371 -13.50 10.96 13.04
C LEU A 371 -14.84 10.68 13.75
N ILE A 372 -14.94 10.93 15.07
CA ILE A 372 -16.21 10.82 15.80
C ILE A 372 -17.25 11.76 15.18
N ALA A 373 -16.92 13.03 14.97
CA ALA A 373 -17.84 13.98 14.38
C ALA A 373 -18.34 13.49 13.00
N SER A 374 -17.43 13.01 12.15
CA SER A 374 -17.80 12.39 10.86
C SER A 374 -18.76 11.21 11.02
N TYR A 375 -18.57 10.36 12.03
CA TYR A 375 -19.44 9.21 12.27
C TYR A 375 -20.82 9.65 12.77
N LEU A 376 -20.89 10.57 13.73
CA LEU A 376 -22.15 11.04 14.31
C LEU A 376 -22.97 11.86 13.32
N ASP A 377 -22.32 12.65 12.47
CA ASP A 377 -22.99 13.47 11.44
C ASP A 377 -23.54 12.58 10.30
N CYS A 378 -22.74 11.62 9.81
CA CYS A 378 -23.10 10.85 8.60
C CYS A 378 -23.82 9.52 8.88
N ALA A 379 -23.56 8.82 10.00
CA ALA A 379 -24.12 7.48 10.21
C ALA A 379 -25.65 7.44 10.28
N PRO A 380 -26.35 8.35 11.00
CA PRO A 380 -27.82 8.33 11.05
C PRO A 380 -28.47 8.57 9.68
N ILE A 381 -27.85 9.41 8.85
CA ILE A 381 -28.31 9.71 7.48
C ILE A 381 -28.01 8.53 6.56
N THR A 382 -26.81 7.96 6.67
CA THR A 382 -26.32 6.86 5.82
C THR A 382 -27.09 5.58 6.04
N PHE A 383 -27.45 5.27 7.29
CA PHE A 383 -28.10 4.02 7.66
C PHE A 383 -29.62 4.16 7.90
N SER A 384 -30.23 5.26 7.43
CA SER A 384 -31.68 5.45 7.54
C SER A 384 -32.43 4.43 6.66
N PRO A 385 -33.46 3.74 7.19
CA PRO A 385 -34.15 2.67 6.47
C PRO A 385 -35.07 3.18 5.35
N GLY A 386 -35.29 4.50 5.23
CA GLY A 386 -36.30 5.07 4.34
C GLY A 386 -35.78 5.64 3.01
N VAL A 387 -34.52 6.09 2.93
CA VAL A 387 -33.98 6.79 1.75
C VAL A 387 -32.51 6.44 1.58
N ASN A 388 -32.08 6.20 0.34
CA ASN A 388 -30.66 5.99 0.05
C ASN A 388 -29.85 7.28 0.32
N PRO A 389 -28.66 7.16 0.92
CA PRO A 389 -27.89 8.33 1.30
C PRO A 389 -27.30 9.07 0.12
N SER A 390 -26.92 10.33 0.35
CA SER A 390 -26.17 11.08 -0.64
C SER A 390 -24.78 10.43 -0.85
N ASP A 391 -24.29 10.47 -2.08
CA ASP A 391 -22.94 9.96 -2.43
C ASP A 391 -21.84 10.67 -1.60
N THR A 392 -22.06 11.93 -1.24
CA THR A 392 -21.11 12.69 -0.41
C THR A 392 -21.06 12.17 1.03
N ASP A 393 -22.20 11.88 1.65
CA ASP A 393 -22.26 11.37 3.03
C ASP A 393 -21.65 9.96 3.13
N LEU A 394 -22.01 9.09 2.17
CA LEU A 394 -21.50 7.73 2.10
C LEU A 394 -19.97 7.70 1.91
N GLN A 395 -19.44 8.55 1.02
CA GLN A 395 -18.00 8.66 0.81
C GLN A 395 -17.28 9.29 2.01
N LEU A 396 -17.92 10.23 2.74
CA LEU A 396 -17.33 10.82 3.94
C LEU A 396 -17.18 9.78 5.06
N LEU A 397 -18.24 8.99 5.29
CA LEU A 397 -18.21 7.89 6.25
C LEU A 397 -17.17 6.83 5.85
N THR A 398 -17.11 6.49 4.55
CA THR A 398 -16.12 5.55 4.01
C THR A 398 -14.69 6.02 4.25
N ALA A 399 -14.38 7.28 3.92
CA ALA A 399 -13.04 7.83 4.14
C ALA A 399 -12.65 7.85 5.63
N ALA A 400 -13.59 8.19 6.52
CA ALA A 400 -13.34 8.18 7.96
C ALA A 400 -13.12 6.76 8.51
N MET A 401 -13.86 5.76 8.03
CA MET A 401 -13.66 4.35 8.37
C MET A 401 -12.35 3.79 7.83
N GLU A 402 -11.94 4.18 6.62
CA GLU A 402 -10.64 3.81 6.05
C GLU A 402 -9.45 4.43 6.81
N ILE A 403 -9.54 5.70 7.23
CA ILE A 403 -8.52 6.32 8.09
C ILE A 403 -8.44 5.55 9.41
N THR A 404 -9.58 5.24 10.03
CA THR A 404 -9.60 4.45 11.27
C THR A 404 -8.95 3.09 11.07
N ARG A 405 -9.30 2.39 9.98
CA ARG A 405 -8.68 1.11 9.60
C ARG A 405 -7.18 1.22 9.41
N THR A 406 -6.69 2.13 8.58
CA THR A 406 -5.25 2.25 8.28
C THR A 406 -4.41 2.55 9.52
N LEU A 407 -4.90 3.39 10.43
CA LEU A 407 -4.21 3.69 11.69
C LEU A 407 -4.25 2.51 12.66
N TYR A 408 -5.44 1.99 12.95
CA TYR A 408 -5.60 0.97 13.99
C TYR A 408 -5.20 -0.44 13.54
N SER A 409 -5.25 -0.78 12.25
CA SER A 409 -4.79 -2.08 11.78
C SER A 409 -3.29 -2.28 12.06
N VAL A 410 -2.46 -1.22 12.03
CA VAL A 410 -1.03 -1.33 12.40
C VAL A 410 -0.82 -1.21 13.91
N ILE A 411 -1.55 -0.34 14.60
CA ILE A 411 -1.46 -0.23 16.06
C ILE A 411 -1.82 -1.58 16.72
N LEU A 412 -2.90 -2.22 16.29
CA LEU A 412 -3.37 -3.50 16.84
C LEU A 412 -2.52 -4.71 16.41
N GLN A 413 -1.57 -4.52 15.49
CA GLN A 413 -0.58 -5.56 15.16
C GLN A 413 0.56 -5.61 16.16
N ASP A 414 0.80 -4.54 16.91
CA ASP A 414 1.85 -4.49 17.92
C ASP A 414 1.32 -4.94 19.29
N ALA A 415 2.10 -5.78 19.97
CA ALA A 415 1.72 -6.38 21.25
C ALA A 415 1.69 -5.36 22.41
N THR A 416 2.20 -4.15 22.19
CA THR A 416 2.25 -3.05 23.16
C THR A 416 0.94 -2.25 23.26
N ALA A 417 -0.01 -2.46 22.34
CA ALA A 417 -1.24 -1.69 22.24
C ALA A 417 -2.28 -2.07 23.32
N THR A 418 -2.06 -1.63 24.56
CA THR A 418 -2.91 -1.99 25.71
C THR A 418 -4.12 -1.08 25.94
N HIS A 419 -4.18 0.11 25.32
CA HIS A 419 -5.23 1.10 25.56
C HIS A 419 -5.84 1.66 24.27
N CYS A 420 -6.90 1.02 23.78
CA CYS A 420 -7.66 1.43 22.58
C CYS A 420 -9.12 1.86 22.90
N ASP A 421 -9.34 2.54 24.02
CA ASP A 421 -10.68 3.01 24.43
C ASP A 421 -11.32 3.95 23.39
N ASP A 422 -10.50 4.77 22.73
CA ASP A 422 -10.94 5.65 21.63
C ASP A 422 -11.56 4.86 20.46
N LEU A 423 -10.91 3.76 20.05
CA LEU A 423 -11.43 2.87 19.00
C LEU A 423 -12.71 2.18 19.46
N LYS A 424 -12.74 1.70 20.71
CA LYS A 424 -13.93 1.06 21.30
C LYS A 424 -15.13 2.01 21.32
N GLY A 425 -14.93 3.29 21.62
CA GLY A 425 -15.94 4.34 21.54
C GLY A 425 -16.48 4.51 20.11
N LEU A 426 -15.58 4.70 19.14
CA LEU A 426 -15.91 4.85 17.71
C LEU A 426 -16.76 3.68 17.18
N LEU A 427 -16.30 2.44 17.40
CA LEU A 427 -17.02 1.23 16.97
C LEU A 427 -18.33 1.03 17.75
N GLY A 428 -18.36 1.49 19.01
CA GLY A 428 -19.54 1.49 19.85
C GLY A 428 -20.69 2.34 19.31
N HIS A 429 -20.41 3.42 18.58
CA HIS A 429 -21.44 4.25 17.93
C HIS A 429 -22.01 3.61 16.67
N LEU A 430 -21.18 2.87 15.91
CA LEU A 430 -21.62 2.18 14.69
C LEU A 430 -22.36 0.86 14.97
N SER A 431 -22.17 0.26 16.15
CA SER A 431 -22.73 -1.06 16.47
C SER A 431 -24.26 -1.16 16.39
N GLY A 432 -24.99 -0.08 16.62
CA GLY A 432 -26.45 -0.06 16.51
C GLY A 432 -26.97 -0.20 15.08
N TYR A 433 -26.11 0.06 14.08
CA TYR A 433 -26.47 0.03 12.65
C TYR A 433 -25.96 -1.22 11.93
N PHE A 434 -25.14 -2.06 12.58
CA PHE A 434 -24.54 -3.23 11.96
C PHE A 434 -25.50 -4.42 11.99
N PRO A 435 -25.64 -5.23 10.90
CA PRO A 435 -24.98 -5.08 9.61
C PRO A 435 -25.52 -3.91 8.78
N PHE A 436 -24.63 -3.17 8.12
CA PHE A 436 -25.02 -1.99 7.36
C PHE A 436 -25.80 -2.37 6.10
N ARG A 437 -26.97 -1.74 5.90
CA ARG A 437 -27.85 -2.04 4.76
C ARG A 437 -28.34 -0.77 4.05
N PRO A 438 -28.37 -0.75 2.71
CA PRO A 438 -29.00 0.35 1.98
C PRO A 438 -30.54 0.23 2.05
N ALA A 439 -31.23 1.37 1.88
CA ALA A 439 -32.70 1.41 1.85
C ALA A 439 -33.27 0.84 0.53
N HIS A 440 -32.61 1.10 -0.59
CA HIS A 440 -32.96 0.58 -1.91
C HIS A 440 -31.75 -0.06 -2.59
N ARG A 441 -32.03 -1.10 -3.40
CA ARG A 441 -31.01 -1.88 -4.10
C ARG A 441 -30.40 -1.08 -5.25
N ASP A 442 -29.20 -0.55 -5.02
CA ASP A 442 -28.29 -0.06 -6.03
C ASP A 442 -26.96 -0.81 -5.86
N ALA A 443 -26.49 -1.46 -6.92
CA ALA A 443 -25.28 -2.28 -6.88
C ALA A 443 -24.04 -1.52 -6.37
N LYS A 444 -23.93 -0.22 -6.66
CA LYS A 444 -22.81 0.62 -6.19
C LYS A 444 -22.92 0.92 -4.70
N VAL A 445 -24.12 1.24 -4.23
CA VAL A 445 -24.39 1.53 -2.83
C VAL A 445 -24.24 0.26 -1.99
N GLU A 446 -24.76 -0.88 -2.45
CA GLU A 446 -24.57 -2.18 -1.80
C GLU A 446 -23.08 -2.55 -1.66
N GLN A 447 -22.28 -2.34 -2.71
CA GLN A 447 -20.83 -2.61 -2.64
C GLN A 447 -20.14 -1.71 -1.61
N ALA A 448 -20.52 -0.43 -1.52
CA ALA A 448 -19.98 0.48 -0.52
C ALA A 448 -20.36 0.03 0.90
N PHE A 449 -21.62 -0.36 1.14
CA PHE A 449 -22.06 -0.85 2.45
C PHE A 449 -21.41 -2.19 2.84
N GLN A 450 -21.18 -3.06 1.87
CA GLN A 450 -20.39 -4.29 2.08
C GLN A 450 -18.95 -3.94 2.47
N HIS A 451 -18.32 -2.98 1.81
CA HIS A 451 -16.99 -2.50 2.16
C HIS A 451 -16.94 -1.93 3.59
N LEU A 452 -17.91 -1.10 3.98
CA LEU A 452 -18.03 -0.59 5.36
C LEU A 452 -18.19 -1.73 6.38
N SER A 453 -19.02 -2.73 6.06
CA SER A 453 -19.27 -3.88 6.93
C SER A 453 -18.01 -4.70 7.16
N VAL A 454 -17.21 -4.89 6.11
CA VAL A 454 -15.91 -5.59 6.19
C VAL A 454 -14.91 -4.81 7.02
N ILE A 455 -14.81 -3.49 6.84
CA ILE A 455 -13.93 -2.64 7.68
C ILE A 455 -14.34 -2.74 9.16
N TYR A 456 -15.64 -2.69 9.45
CA TYR A 456 -16.15 -2.84 10.81
C TYR A 456 -15.80 -4.22 11.40
N CYS A 457 -15.99 -5.29 10.63
CA CYS A 457 -15.61 -6.64 11.03
C CYS A 457 -14.11 -6.73 11.33
N GLU A 458 -13.25 -6.18 10.47
CA GLU A 458 -11.79 -6.19 10.65
C GLU A 458 -11.40 -5.48 11.96
N LEU A 459 -11.86 -4.25 12.16
CA LEU A 459 -11.53 -3.43 13.33
C LEU A 459 -12.00 -4.03 14.66
N VAL A 460 -13.27 -4.46 14.74
CA VAL A 460 -13.79 -5.07 15.98
C VAL A 460 -13.08 -6.38 16.28
N SER A 461 -12.85 -7.21 15.26
CA SER A 461 -12.21 -8.50 15.43
C SER A 461 -10.75 -8.37 15.91
N LEU A 462 -9.99 -7.42 15.36
CA LEU A 462 -8.63 -7.14 15.82
C LEU A 462 -8.62 -6.57 17.24
N LEU A 463 -9.55 -5.67 17.57
CA LEU A 463 -9.69 -5.13 18.92
C LEU A 463 -9.97 -6.25 19.93
N VAL A 464 -10.88 -7.16 19.60
CA VAL A 464 -11.18 -8.34 20.42
C VAL A 464 -9.95 -9.22 20.59
N LEU A 465 -9.22 -9.48 19.51
CA LEU A 465 -8.03 -10.33 19.51
C LEU A 465 -6.92 -9.78 20.42
N VAL A 466 -6.67 -8.46 20.36
CA VAL A 466 -5.68 -7.77 21.21
C VAL A 466 -6.11 -7.77 22.67
N LEU A 467 -7.39 -7.52 22.96
CA LEU A 467 -7.91 -7.55 24.32
C LEU A 467 -7.95 -8.97 24.94
N SER A 468 -7.95 -10.01 24.10
CA SER A 468 -7.92 -11.42 24.52
C SER A 468 -6.49 -11.97 24.73
N LEU A 469 -5.44 -11.26 24.30
CA LEU A 469 -4.05 -11.70 24.50
C LEU A 469 -3.69 -11.60 26.01
N PRO A 470 -3.06 -12.63 26.61
CA PRO A 470 -2.61 -12.55 27.99
C PRO A 470 -1.54 -11.45 28.13
N GLY A 471 -1.81 -10.43 28.95
CA GLY A 471 -0.83 -9.39 29.24
C GLY A 471 0.44 -9.98 29.87
N LEU A 472 1.62 -9.59 29.36
CA LEU A 472 2.86 -9.66 30.13
C LEU A 472 2.78 -8.60 31.23
N GLU A 473 2.29 -8.99 32.40
CA GLU A 473 2.42 -8.17 33.61
C GLU A 473 3.92 -7.91 33.89
N PRO A 474 4.35 -6.65 34.13
CA PRO A 474 5.70 -6.39 34.58
C PRO A 474 5.89 -6.97 35.98
N SER A 475 6.96 -7.76 36.15
CA SER A 475 7.32 -8.38 37.43
C SER A 475 7.55 -7.35 38.53
N SER A 476 6.55 -7.05 39.35
CA SER A 476 6.77 -6.46 40.67
C SER A 476 7.07 -7.59 41.66
N GLN A 477 8.34 -7.68 42.08
CA GLN A 477 8.74 -8.47 43.24
C GLN A 477 8.00 -8.00 44.49
N GLY A 478 7.42 -8.92 45.26
CA GLY A 478 6.97 -8.63 46.62
C GLY A 478 5.79 -9.47 47.09
N ASP A 479 6.13 -10.60 47.71
CA ASP A 479 5.41 -11.25 48.79
C ASP A 479 4.22 -12.20 48.57
N SER A 480 4.19 -13.15 49.50
CA SER A 480 3.72 -14.53 49.34
C SER A 480 2.23 -14.79 49.61
N ARG A 481 1.75 -15.89 49.01
CA ARG A 481 0.61 -16.75 49.40
C ARG A 481 -0.80 -16.26 49.05
N THR A 482 -1.29 -16.70 47.88
CA THR A 482 -2.54 -17.47 47.75
C THR A 482 -2.64 -18.07 46.33
N ARG A 483 -3.03 -19.35 46.25
CA ARG A 483 -3.22 -20.10 45.01
C ARG A 483 -4.51 -19.66 44.30
N SER A 484 -4.41 -19.58 42.98
CA SER A 484 -5.45 -19.69 41.94
C SER A 484 -6.58 -18.66 41.91
N SER A 485 -6.38 -17.61 41.13
CA SER A 485 -7.36 -17.14 40.15
C SER A 485 -6.61 -16.40 39.03
N LEU A 486 -6.79 -16.84 37.77
CA LEU A 486 -6.33 -16.05 36.63
C LEU A 486 -7.04 -14.68 36.68
N PRO A 487 -6.37 -13.56 36.35
CA PRO A 487 -7.03 -12.27 36.26
C PRO A 487 -8.07 -12.32 35.14
N HIS A 488 -9.34 -12.48 35.52
CA HIS A 488 -10.48 -12.35 34.63
C HIS A 488 -10.57 -10.91 34.12
N ILE A 489 -10.00 -10.63 32.95
CA ILE A 489 -10.34 -9.42 32.19
C ILE A 489 -11.81 -9.56 31.82
N LYS A 490 -12.69 -8.84 32.51
CA LYS A 490 -14.12 -8.76 32.17
C LYS A 490 -14.23 -8.12 30.79
N VAL A 491 -14.28 -8.94 29.75
CA VAL A 491 -14.63 -8.48 28.39
C VAL A 491 -16.00 -7.79 28.47
N ASP A 492 -16.07 -6.56 27.99
CA ASP A 492 -17.25 -5.71 28.04
C ASP A 492 -18.46 -6.42 27.40
N LYS A 493 -19.60 -6.45 28.08
CA LYS A 493 -20.85 -7.04 27.56
C LYS A 493 -21.21 -6.47 26.18
N LYS A 494 -20.92 -5.18 25.94
CA LYS A 494 -21.17 -4.54 24.65
C LYS A 494 -20.29 -5.12 23.53
N LEU A 495 -19.03 -5.39 23.83
CA LEU A 495 -18.09 -5.97 22.86
C LEU A 495 -18.47 -7.41 22.51
N ARG A 496 -18.94 -8.20 23.49
CA ARG A 496 -19.46 -9.56 23.25
C ARG A 496 -20.65 -9.58 22.28
N LEU A 497 -21.60 -8.67 22.46
CA LEU A 497 -22.76 -8.54 21.55
C LEU A 497 -22.34 -8.16 20.13
N GLN A 498 -21.30 -7.31 20.00
CA GLN A 498 -20.72 -6.95 18.71
C GLN A 498 -20.06 -8.17 18.04
N THR A 499 -19.26 -8.93 18.80
CA THR A 499 -18.62 -10.17 18.31
C THR A 499 -19.66 -11.20 17.84
N GLU A 500 -20.76 -11.38 18.57
CA GLU A 500 -21.84 -12.29 18.15
C GLU A 500 -22.51 -11.83 16.86
N SER A 501 -22.77 -10.52 16.73
CA SER A 501 -23.37 -9.94 15.52
C SER A 501 -22.45 -10.11 14.31
N ILE A 502 -21.14 -9.91 14.48
CA ILE A 502 -20.12 -10.12 13.45
C ILE A 502 -20.03 -11.59 13.06
N ARG A 503 -20.07 -12.50 14.04
CA ARG A 503 -20.06 -13.94 13.80
C ARG A 503 -21.24 -14.37 12.96
N ALA A 504 -22.45 -13.96 13.32
CA ALA A 504 -23.67 -14.26 12.57
C ALA A 504 -23.59 -13.72 11.13
N TYR A 505 -23.03 -12.52 10.95
CA TYR A 505 -22.81 -11.92 9.64
C TYR A 505 -21.80 -12.71 8.79
N ILE A 506 -20.62 -13.05 9.34
CA ILE A 506 -19.56 -13.80 8.63
C ILE A 506 -20.02 -15.20 8.27
N VAL A 507 -20.67 -15.93 9.19
CA VAL A 507 -21.18 -17.28 8.92
C VAL A 507 -22.19 -17.26 7.78
N ARG A 508 -23.14 -16.31 7.79
CA ARG A 508 -24.13 -16.16 6.70
C ARG A 508 -23.47 -15.88 5.36
N LEU A 509 -22.50 -14.96 5.35
CA LEU A 509 -21.76 -14.56 4.17
C LEU A 509 -20.93 -15.73 3.59
N LEU A 510 -20.25 -16.50 4.45
CA LEU A 510 -19.48 -17.68 4.06
C LEU A 510 -20.38 -18.81 3.59
N LYS A 511 -21.54 -19.02 4.22
CA LYS A 511 -22.55 -19.98 3.78
C LYS A 511 -23.27 -19.57 2.49
N GLY A 512 -23.02 -18.36 1.98
CA GLY A 512 -23.70 -17.88 0.77
C GLY A 512 -25.21 -17.93 0.96
N GLU A 513 -25.69 -17.78 2.18
CA GLU A 513 -27.11 -17.59 2.44
C GLU A 513 -27.44 -16.16 2.02
N GLY A 514 -28.39 -16.01 1.10
CA GLY A 514 -29.01 -14.71 0.86
C GLY A 514 -29.62 -14.20 2.17
N GLU A 515 -29.69 -12.89 2.34
CA GLU A 515 -30.49 -12.31 3.43
C GLU A 515 -31.94 -12.85 3.36
N PRO A 516 -32.70 -12.91 4.48
CA PRO A 516 -34.00 -13.58 4.55
C PRO A 516 -35.08 -13.07 3.56
N ASP A 517 -34.78 -12.02 2.79
CA ASP A 517 -35.61 -11.38 1.76
C ASP A 517 -34.99 -11.43 0.34
N VAL A 518 -33.98 -12.29 0.13
CA VAL A 518 -33.19 -12.40 -1.12
C VAL A 518 -33.13 -13.85 -1.59
N GLN A 519 -33.65 -14.11 -2.80
CA GLN A 519 -33.69 -15.45 -3.41
C GLN A 519 -32.40 -15.87 -4.14
N LEU A 520 -31.46 -14.96 -4.43
CA LEU A 520 -30.19 -15.32 -5.09
C LEU A 520 -28.95 -14.97 -4.24
N PRO A 521 -28.10 -15.95 -3.93
CA PRO A 521 -26.86 -15.71 -3.21
C PRO A 521 -25.79 -15.09 -4.13
N ARG A 522 -25.24 -13.94 -3.72
CA ARG A 522 -24.16 -13.26 -4.46
C ARG A 522 -22.81 -13.89 -4.10
N PRO A 523 -21.99 -14.29 -5.08
CA PRO A 523 -20.67 -14.84 -4.80
C PRO A 523 -19.75 -13.76 -4.20
N LEU A 524 -18.94 -14.16 -3.23
CA LEU A 524 -17.92 -13.31 -2.62
C LEU A 524 -16.88 -12.88 -3.65
N THR A 525 -16.42 -11.63 -3.57
CA THR A 525 -15.27 -11.16 -4.35
C THR A 525 -13.97 -11.49 -3.60
N PRO A 526 -12.84 -11.70 -4.30
CA PRO A 526 -11.55 -11.99 -3.66
C PRO A 526 -11.11 -10.91 -2.67
N THR A 527 -11.38 -9.64 -3.00
CA THR A 527 -11.06 -8.49 -2.15
C THR A 527 -11.80 -8.53 -0.81
N VAL A 528 -13.10 -8.85 -0.84
CA VAL A 528 -13.92 -8.99 0.37
C VAL A 528 -13.47 -10.20 1.17
N TYR A 529 -13.24 -11.35 0.52
CA TYR A 529 -12.81 -12.56 1.21
C TYR A 529 -11.48 -12.35 1.95
N ILE A 530 -10.48 -11.76 1.29
CA ILE A 530 -9.16 -11.47 1.88
C ILE A 530 -9.29 -10.52 3.09
N ALA A 531 -10.13 -9.49 2.98
CA ALA A 531 -10.33 -8.53 4.06
C ALA A 531 -11.09 -9.12 5.26
N LEU A 532 -11.82 -10.22 5.09
CA LEU A 532 -12.48 -10.94 6.18
C LEU A 532 -11.56 -11.93 6.91
N LEU A 533 -10.40 -12.31 6.33
CA LEU A 533 -9.52 -13.31 6.92
C LEU A 533 -9.03 -12.96 8.34
N PRO A 534 -8.62 -11.70 8.65
CA PRO A 534 -8.27 -11.33 10.02
C PRO A 534 -9.46 -11.50 10.99
N SER A 535 -10.68 -11.20 10.54
CA SER A 535 -11.89 -11.38 11.34
C SER A 535 -12.23 -12.85 11.57
N ILE A 536 -12.13 -13.68 10.54
CA ILE A 536 -12.31 -15.13 10.66
C ILE A 536 -11.28 -15.70 11.63
N TRP A 537 -10.01 -15.32 11.49
CA TRP A 537 -8.94 -15.75 12.40
C TRP A 537 -9.21 -15.35 13.85
N ALA A 538 -9.62 -14.10 14.08
CA ALA A 538 -9.92 -13.63 15.43
C ALA A 538 -11.10 -14.37 16.06
N LEU A 539 -12.16 -14.64 15.29
CA LEU A 539 -13.30 -15.43 15.75
C LEU A 539 -12.92 -16.89 16.07
N LEU A 540 -12.01 -17.48 15.29
CA LEU A 540 -11.48 -18.83 15.54
C LEU A 540 -10.57 -18.89 16.77
N ASN A 541 -9.91 -17.79 17.13
CA ASN A 541 -8.98 -17.68 18.27
C ASN A 541 -9.55 -16.93 19.47
N HIS A 542 -10.87 -16.72 19.52
CA HIS A 542 -11.47 -15.96 20.60
C HIS A 542 -11.59 -16.78 21.88
N LEU A 543 -11.16 -16.19 23.00
CA LEU A 543 -11.46 -16.66 24.35
C LEU A 543 -12.68 -15.91 24.88
N ASP A 544 -13.82 -16.57 24.99
CA ASP A 544 -14.90 -16.10 25.85
C ASP A 544 -14.82 -16.83 27.22
N GLY A 545 -15.57 -16.34 28.21
CA GLY A 545 -15.40 -16.70 29.62
C GLY A 545 -15.82 -18.15 30.00
N PRO A 546 -16.29 -18.40 31.24
CA PRO A 546 -16.17 -19.69 31.96
C PRO A 546 -16.86 -20.94 31.36
N ASN A 547 -17.51 -20.85 30.19
CA ASN A 547 -18.17 -21.95 29.51
C ASN A 547 -17.34 -22.47 28.33
N ILE A 548 -16.24 -23.15 28.63
CA ILE A 548 -15.31 -23.75 27.64
C ILE A 548 -16.06 -24.57 26.57
N HIS A 549 -17.13 -25.27 26.95
CA HIS A 549 -17.94 -26.06 26.02
C HIS A 549 -18.76 -25.25 25.01
N LEU A 550 -19.21 -24.04 25.37
CA LEU A 550 -19.98 -23.20 24.44
C LEU A 550 -19.03 -22.56 23.40
N ASP A 551 -17.82 -22.21 23.81
CA ASP A 551 -16.81 -21.57 22.96
C ASP A 551 -16.20 -22.54 21.93
N GLU A 552 -16.06 -23.82 22.30
CA GLU A 552 -15.67 -24.89 21.36
C GLU A 552 -16.75 -25.09 20.27
N VAL A 553 -18.03 -25.09 20.65
CA VAL A 553 -19.17 -25.18 19.72
C VAL A 553 -19.24 -23.96 18.80
N VAL A 554 -18.97 -22.77 19.34
CA VAL A 554 -18.96 -21.51 18.61
C VAL A 554 -17.83 -21.44 17.57
N SER A 555 -16.60 -21.78 17.98
CA SER A 555 -15.45 -21.81 17.07
C SER A 555 -15.62 -22.89 16.00
N SER A 556 -16.23 -24.02 16.37
CA SER A 556 -16.62 -25.10 15.46
C SER A 556 -17.62 -24.63 14.40
N ASN A 557 -18.60 -23.78 14.75
CA ASN A 557 -19.56 -23.24 13.78
C ASN A 557 -18.91 -22.33 12.73
N VAL A 558 -17.96 -21.47 13.14
CA VAL A 558 -17.21 -20.60 12.21
C VAL A 558 -16.31 -21.44 11.32
N LEU A 559 -15.56 -22.40 11.90
CA LEU A 559 -14.69 -23.30 11.16
C LEU A 559 -15.49 -24.12 10.14
N SER A 560 -16.63 -24.66 10.55
CA SER A 560 -17.57 -25.36 9.69
C SER A 560 -18.00 -24.51 8.49
N ALA A 561 -18.38 -23.24 8.71
CA ALA A 561 -18.77 -22.35 7.62
C ALA A 561 -17.60 -22.04 6.66
N VAL A 562 -16.37 -21.93 7.17
CA VAL A 562 -15.15 -21.75 6.36
C VAL A 562 -14.89 -22.98 5.48
N LEU A 563 -14.99 -24.19 6.04
CA LEU A 563 -14.77 -25.44 5.30
C LEU A 563 -15.87 -25.67 4.26
N GLU A 564 -17.15 -25.44 4.60
CA GLU A 564 -18.27 -25.50 3.66
C GLU A 564 -18.08 -24.52 2.50
N HIS A 565 -17.64 -23.29 2.80
CA HIS A 565 -17.30 -22.29 1.79
C HIS A 565 -16.16 -22.78 0.88
N ALA A 566 -15.12 -23.37 1.44
CA ALA A 566 -13.98 -23.88 0.70
C ALA A 566 -14.33 -25.04 -0.24
N ILE A 567 -15.26 -25.90 0.16
CA ILE A 567 -15.78 -27.00 -0.67
C ILE A 567 -16.71 -26.46 -1.75
N ARG A 568 -17.64 -25.56 -1.43
CA ARG A 568 -18.65 -25.05 -2.37
C ARG A 568 -18.08 -24.12 -3.44
N THR A 569 -17.01 -23.38 -3.13
CA THR A 569 -16.40 -22.43 -4.07
C THR A 569 -15.87 -23.17 -5.31
N THR A 570 -16.31 -22.73 -6.49
CA THR A 570 -15.91 -23.34 -7.78
C THR A 570 -14.42 -23.13 -8.06
N SER A 571 -13.80 -24.07 -8.76
CA SER A 571 -12.40 -23.99 -9.21
C SER A 571 -12.11 -22.77 -10.08
N THR A 572 -13.07 -22.33 -10.90
CA THR A 572 -12.96 -21.16 -11.78
C THR A 572 -13.05 -19.81 -11.04
N SER A 573 -13.45 -19.81 -9.76
CA SER A 573 -13.59 -18.58 -8.99
C SER A 573 -12.23 -18.03 -8.57
N ALA A 574 -12.01 -16.72 -8.74
CA ALA A 574 -10.81 -16.04 -8.24
C ALA A 574 -10.66 -16.11 -6.71
N VAL A 575 -11.71 -16.45 -5.97
CA VAL A 575 -11.67 -16.65 -4.51
C VAL A 575 -11.06 -18.00 -4.12
N LYS A 576 -11.02 -18.98 -5.03
CA LYS A 576 -10.60 -20.34 -4.70
C LYS A 576 -9.16 -20.40 -4.20
N HIS A 577 -8.24 -19.67 -4.84
CA HIS A 577 -6.83 -19.63 -4.44
C HIS A 577 -6.63 -19.11 -3.01
N PRO A 578 -7.11 -17.89 -2.63
CA PRO A 578 -6.94 -17.41 -1.27
C PRO A 578 -7.68 -18.27 -0.24
N THR A 579 -8.79 -18.92 -0.61
CA THR A 579 -9.47 -19.88 0.28
C THR A 579 -8.63 -21.13 0.54
N ILE A 580 -8.04 -21.74 -0.49
CA ILE A 580 -7.17 -22.92 -0.34
C ILE A 580 -5.97 -22.55 0.54
N GLU A 581 -5.29 -21.44 0.23
CA GLU A 581 -4.11 -21.01 0.99
C GLU A 581 -4.45 -20.77 2.47
N PHE A 582 -5.55 -20.06 2.76
CA PHE A 582 -5.96 -19.79 4.14
C PHE A 582 -6.32 -21.07 4.91
N VAL A 583 -7.16 -21.95 4.34
CA VAL A 583 -7.58 -23.20 4.98
C VAL A 583 -6.40 -24.15 5.18
N ALA A 584 -5.49 -24.23 4.20
CA ALA A 584 -4.25 -24.98 4.31
C ALA A 584 -3.37 -24.47 5.45
N ARG A 585 -3.20 -23.15 5.58
CA ARG A 585 -2.45 -22.54 6.69
C ARG A 585 -3.07 -22.91 8.03
N LEU A 586 -4.39 -22.79 8.19
CA LEU A 586 -5.09 -23.18 9.42
C LEU A 586 -4.84 -24.64 9.81
N LEU A 587 -4.92 -25.56 8.84
CA LEU A 587 -4.71 -26.98 9.09
C LEU A 587 -3.27 -27.30 9.49
N LEU A 588 -2.30 -26.60 8.89
CA LEU A 588 -0.88 -26.80 9.17
C LEU A 588 -0.42 -26.22 10.52
N LEU A 589 -1.23 -25.40 11.20
CA LEU A 589 -0.87 -24.81 12.50
C LEU A 589 -0.72 -25.85 13.62
N GLU A 590 -1.39 -27.00 13.56
CA GLU A 590 -1.40 -27.98 14.66
C GLU A 590 0.00 -28.48 15.06
N LYS A 591 0.85 -28.68 14.05
CA LYS A 591 2.18 -29.28 14.21
C LYS A 591 3.30 -28.24 14.14
N GLU A 592 2.95 -26.95 14.16
CA GLU A 592 3.93 -25.88 14.01
C GLU A 592 4.65 -25.62 15.35
N ARG A 593 5.98 -25.82 15.37
CA ARG A 593 6.81 -25.80 16.60
C ARG A 593 6.83 -24.48 17.37
N GLY A 594 6.31 -23.40 16.78
CA GLY A 594 6.30 -22.06 17.37
C GLY A 594 4.90 -21.48 17.60
N TYR A 595 3.84 -22.21 17.29
CA TYR A 595 2.48 -21.70 17.37
C TYR A 595 1.96 -21.73 18.83
N VAL A 596 1.51 -20.58 19.32
CA VAL A 596 1.02 -20.36 20.70
C VAL A 596 -0.44 -19.89 20.74
N GLY A 597 -1.18 -20.00 19.63
CA GLY A 597 -2.57 -19.59 19.56
C GLY A 597 -3.56 -20.56 20.21
N PHE A 598 -4.77 -20.06 20.47
CA PHE A 598 -5.84 -20.82 21.12
C PHE A 598 -6.54 -21.77 20.16
N PHE A 599 -6.65 -21.40 18.89
CA PHE A 599 -7.25 -22.25 17.87
C PHE A 599 -6.44 -23.53 17.68
N LYS A 600 -7.09 -24.68 17.83
CA LYS A 600 -6.53 -26.00 17.49
C LYS A 600 -7.43 -26.65 16.44
N PRO A 601 -6.89 -27.11 15.30
CA PRO A 601 -7.71 -27.69 14.25
C PRO A 601 -8.21 -29.10 14.60
N GLY A 602 -7.52 -29.82 15.49
CA GLY A 602 -7.94 -31.13 16.02
C GLY A 602 -9.08 -31.02 17.04
N GLY A 603 -10.31 -31.28 16.57
CA GLY A 603 -11.52 -31.44 17.39
C GLY A 603 -12.48 -32.42 16.73
N ALA A 604 -13.10 -33.31 17.53
CA ALA A 604 -13.87 -34.45 17.03
C ALA A 604 -15.04 -34.07 16.09
N ALA A 605 -15.64 -32.88 16.27
CA ALA A 605 -16.75 -32.40 15.45
C ALA A 605 -16.33 -31.86 14.06
N ALA A 606 -15.05 -31.53 13.85
CA ALA A 606 -14.56 -30.92 12.62
C ALA A 606 -13.74 -31.87 11.73
N GLU A 607 -13.30 -33.03 12.26
CA GLU A 607 -12.43 -33.99 11.57
C GLU A 607 -13.05 -34.50 10.25
N GLU A 608 -14.35 -34.80 10.24
CA GLU A 608 -15.06 -35.24 9.03
C GLU A 608 -15.06 -34.16 7.93
N LYS A 609 -15.29 -32.89 8.29
CA LYS A 609 -15.31 -31.78 7.31
C LYS A 609 -13.91 -31.48 6.78
N TRP A 610 -12.89 -31.59 7.62
CA TRP A 610 -11.49 -31.51 7.18
C TRP A 610 -11.16 -32.61 6.17
N LEU A 611 -11.53 -33.85 6.47
CA LEU A 611 -11.31 -34.99 5.59
C LEU A 611 -12.05 -34.81 4.27
N GLN A 612 -13.31 -34.38 4.31
CA GLN A 612 -14.11 -34.07 3.13
C GLN A 612 -13.43 -33.01 2.25
N TRP A 613 -12.89 -31.95 2.84
CA TRP A 613 -12.16 -30.91 2.12
C TRP A 613 -10.87 -31.44 1.48
N VAL A 614 -10.04 -32.17 2.23
CA VAL A 614 -8.79 -32.76 1.71
C VAL A 614 -9.06 -33.72 0.56
N LEU A 615 -10.05 -34.60 0.69
CA LEU A 615 -10.45 -35.54 -0.36
C LEU A 615 -11.11 -34.84 -1.57
N HIS A 616 -11.56 -33.59 -1.43
CA HIS A 616 -12.06 -32.78 -2.54
C HIS A 616 -10.93 -32.10 -3.36
N LEU A 617 -9.75 -31.87 -2.77
CA LEU A 617 -8.63 -31.19 -3.42
C LEU A 617 -8.14 -31.84 -4.74
N PRO A 618 -8.03 -33.18 -4.89
CA PRO A 618 -7.63 -33.80 -6.16
C PRO A 618 -8.53 -33.41 -7.34
N ARG A 619 -9.84 -33.33 -7.10
CA ARG A 619 -10.80 -32.89 -8.12
C ARG A 619 -10.58 -31.43 -8.50
N VAL A 620 -10.33 -30.56 -7.51
CA VAL A 620 -10.04 -29.14 -7.76
C VAL A 620 -8.74 -29.00 -8.56
N LEU A 621 -7.71 -29.78 -8.25
CA LEU A 621 -6.45 -29.78 -8.99
C LEU A 621 -6.65 -30.20 -10.45
N TRP A 622 -7.50 -31.19 -10.70
CA TRP A 622 -7.88 -31.59 -12.06
C TRP A 622 -8.61 -30.48 -12.81
N GLU A 623 -9.59 -29.83 -12.18
CA GLU A 623 -10.38 -28.74 -12.79
C GLU A 623 -9.51 -27.50 -13.06
N LEU A 624 -8.56 -27.18 -12.18
CA LEU A 624 -7.63 -26.06 -12.35
C LEU A 624 -6.57 -26.34 -13.40
N GLY A 625 -5.87 -27.47 -13.32
CA GLY A 625 -4.75 -27.80 -14.21
C GLY A 625 -3.75 -26.65 -14.33
N ASP A 626 -3.58 -26.15 -15.56
CA ASP A 626 -2.71 -25.01 -15.89
C ASP A 626 -3.46 -23.66 -15.98
N SER A 627 -4.80 -23.64 -15.87
CA SER A 627 -5.59 -22.41 -16.00
C SER A 627 -5.28 -21.38 -14.90
N ASN A 628 -4.92 -21.85 -13.70
CA ASN A 628 -4.45 -21.03 -12.60
C ASN A 628 -3.24 -21.71 -11.93
N SER A 629 -2.08 -21.55 -12.56
CA SER A 629 -0.82 -22.15 -12.11
C SER A 629 -0.48 -21.87 -10.64
N PRO A 630 -0.61 -20.63 -10.10
CA PRO A 630 -0.40 -20.36 -8.67
C PRO A 630 -1.30 -21.20 -7.75
N ALA A 631 -2.59 -21.33 -8.07
CA ALA A 631 -3.54 -22.09 -7.26
C ALA A 631 -3.23 -23.59 -7.24
N SER A 632 -2.89 -24.16 -8.40
CA SER A 632 -2.47 -25.55 -8.52
C SER A 632 -1.19 -25.83 -7.71
N VAL A 633 -0.20 -24.93 -7.76
CA VAL A 633 1.03 -25.05 -6.98
C VAL A 633 0.76 -25.00 -5.47
N THR A 634 -0.04 -24.03 -4.99
CA THR A 634 -0.41 -23.94 -3.57
C THR A 634 -1.16 -25.19 -3.09
N LEU A 635 -2.03 -25.76 -3.92
CA LEU A 635 -2.76 -27.00 -3.60
C LEU A 635 -1.81 -28.20 -3.49
N ILE A 636 -0.92 -28.38 -4.47
CA ILE A 636 0.09 -29.46 -4.45
C ILE A 636 0.98 -29.33 -3.21
N GLN A 637 1.46 -28.11 -2.91
CA GLN A 637 2.24 -27.82 -1.70
C GLN A 637 1.44 -28.14 -0.43
N THR A 638 0.14 -27.80 -0.39
CA THR A 638 -0.72 -28.12 0.74
C THR A 638 -0.74 -29.62 1.01
N LEU A 639 -1.08 -30.43 0.00
CA LEU A 639 -1.14 -31.89 0.15
C LEU A 639 0.23 -32.47 0.53
N LEU A 640 1.30 -32.00 -0.10
CA LEU A 640 2.66 -32.46 0.21
C LEU A 640 3.06 -32.16 1.66
N ARG A 641 2.82 -30.94 2.14
CA ARG A 641 3.15 -30.55 3.51
C ARG A 641 2.28 -31.27 4.54
N LEU A 642 1.02 -31.56 4.23
CA LEU A 642 0.14 -32.34 5.11
C LEU A 642 0.66 -33.76 5.32
N LEU A 643 1.17 -34.40 4.26
CA LEU A 643 1.76 -35.74 4.33
C LEU A 643 3.12 -35.72 5.05
N GLN A 644 4.03 -34.82 4.66
CA GLN A 644 5.38 -34.72 5.23
C GLN A 644 5.39 -34.42 6.74
N ARG A 645 4.39 -33.67 7.22
CA ARG A 645 4.30 -33.26 8.64
C ARG A 645 3.45 -34.19 9.50
N GLY A 646 2.79 -35.20 8.91
CA GLY A 646 1.91 -36.13 9.61
C GLY A 646 0.61 -35.46 10.11
N SER A 647 -0.32 -35.20 9.21
CA SER A 647 -1.64 -34.65 9.54
C SER A 647 -2.47 -35.60 10.41
N PHE A 648 -3.25 -35.06 11.34
CA PHE A 648 -4.27 -35.83 12.08
C PHE A 648 -5.46 -36.23 11.19
N VAL A 649 -5.72 -35.45 10.13
CA VAL A 649 -6.84 -35.65 9.20
C VAL A 649 -6.54 -36.75 8.21
N VAL A 650 -5.32 -36.78 7.65
CA VAL A 650 -4.92 -37.78 6.66
C VAL A 650 -4.23 -38.93 7.39
N ARG A 651 -5.04 -39.88 7.83
CA ARG A 651 -4.55 -41.15 8.37
C ARG A 651 -4.17 -42.09 7.24
N HIS A 652 -3.47 -43.16 7.60
CA HIS A 652 -3.01 -44.18 6.66
C HIS A 652 -4.15 -44.68 5.75
N GLU A 653 -5.28 -45.06 6.34
CA GLU A 653 -6.50 -45.53 5.66
C GLU A 653 -7.06 -44.57 4.59
N HIS A 654 -6.71 -43.28 4.62
CA HIS A 654 -7.21 -42.28 3.68
C HIS A 654 -6.25 -42.00 2.51
N VAL A 655 -5.03 -42.56 2.55
CA VAL A 655 -4.02 -42.38 1.48
C VAL A 655 -4.45 -43.09 0.20
N ALA A 656 -4.96 -44.32 0.28
CA ALA A 656 -5.46 -45.06 -0.89
C ALA A 656 -6.62 -44.35 -1.61
N PRO A 657 -7.68 -43.88 -0.91
CA PRO A 657 -8.71 -43.03 -1.52
C PRO A 657 -8.18 -41.73 -2.16
N LEU A 658 -7.16 -41.12 -1.57
CA LEU A 658 -6.53 -39.91 -2.10
C LEU A 658 -5.77 -40.20 -3.41
N CYS A 659 -5.03 -41.30 -3.47
CA CYS A 659 -4.36 -41.78 -4.69
C CYS A 659 -5.36 -42.04 -5.81
N ALA A 660 -6.44 -42.79 -5.53
CA ALA A 660 -7.49 -43.10 -6.51
C ALA A 660 -8.12 -41.82 -7.11
N ARG A 661 -8.32 -40.77 -6.29
CA ARG A 661 -8.86 -39.48 -6.75
C ARG A 661 -7.85 -38.62 -7.52
N LEU A 662 -6.55 -38.88 -7.40
CA LEU A 662 -5.49 -38.19 -8.14
C LEU A 662 -5.20 -38.84 -9.51
N VAL A 663 -5.59 -40.10 -9.73
CA VAL A 663 -5.41 -40.79 -11.03
C VAL A 663 -5.87 -39.94 -12.23
N PRO A 664 -7.08 -39.30 -12.23
CA PRO A 664 -7.54 -38.49 -13.35
C PRO A 664 -6.65 -37.29 -13.69
N PHE A 665 -5.87 -36.79 -12.74
CA PHE A 665 -4.93 -35.67 -12.96
C PHE A 665 -3.78 -36.07 -13.89
N PHE A 666 -3.37 -37.34 -13.85
CA PHE A 666 -2.29 -37.88 -14.67
C PHE A 666 -2.81 -38.53 -15.95
N THR A 667 -3.85 -39.37 -15.87
CA THR A 667 -4.44 -40.03 -17.05
C THR A 667 -5.96 -40.15 -16.96
N ILE A 668 -6.63 -40.09 -18.10
CA ILE A 668 -8.09 -40.22 -18.22
C ILE A 668 -8.39 -41.36 -19.19
N THR A 669 -9.21 -42.31 -18.78
CA THR A 669 -9.70 -43.39 -19.66
C THR A 669 -10.93 -42.93 -20.43
N HIS A 670 -10.78 -42.67 -21.72
CA HIS A 670 -11.91 -42.34 -22.60
C HIS A 670 -12.48 -43.62 -23.23
N PRO A 671 -13.81 -43.85 -23.19
CA PRO A 671 -14.45 -45.08 -23.67
C PRO A 671 -14.08 -45.48 -25.12
N SER A 672 -13.82 -44.50 -26.00
CA SER A 672 -13.47 -44.75 -27.41
C SER A 672 -12.02 -44.45 -27.79
N ARG A 673 -11.25 -43.75 -26.94
CA ARG A 673 -9.89 -43.27 -27.28
C ARG A 673 -8.81 -43.88 -26.36
N GLY A 674 -9.19 -44.75 -25.43
CA GLY A 674 -8.26 -45.35 -24.48
C GLY A 674 -7.74 -44.34 -23.45
N LYS A 675 -6.53 -44.58 -22.93
CA LYS A 675 -5.88 -43.72 -21.94
C LYS A 675 -5.34 -42.44 -22.61
N ILE A 676 -5.83 -41.28 -22.19
CA ILE A 676 -5.43 -39.93 -22.64
C ILE A 676 -4.67 -39.25 -21.49
N PRO A 677 -3.62 -38.45 -21.76
CA PRO A 677 -2.94 -37.67 -20.72
C PRO A 677 -3.88 -36.64 -20.05
N GLY A 678 -3.81 -36.56 -18.72
CA GLY A 678 -4.55 -35.61 -17.90
C GLY A 678 -3.92 -34.21 -17.83
N PRO A 679 -4.49 -33.32 -17.00
CA PRO A 679 -4.02 -31.94 -16.82
C PRO A 679 -2.55 -31.78 -16.42
N PHE A 680 -1.94 -32.78 -15.76
CA PHE A 680 -0.54 -32.77 -15.35
C PHE A 680 0.42 -32.40 -16.49
N ARG A 681 0.22 -32.97 -17.69
CA ARG A 681 1.15 -32.79 -18.81
C ARG A 681 1.23 -31.33 -19.26
N LYS A 682 0.10 -30.62 -19.23
CA LYS A 682 0.04 -29.19 -19.54
C LYS A 682 0.73 -28.37 -18.45
N LEU A 683 0.46 -28.67 -17.18
CA LEU A 683 1.07 -27.98 -16.04
C LEU A 683 2.60 -28.15 -16.02
N ALA A 684 3.11 -29.36 -16.28
CA ALA A 684 4.54 -29.64 -16.35
C ALA A 684 5.22 -28.92 -17.52
N THR A 685 4.54 -28.83 -18.67
CA THR A 685 5.04 -28.09 -19.84
C THR A 685 5.10 -26.58 -19.57
N SER A 686 4.07 -26.02 -18.94
CA SER A 686 4.00 -24.58 -18.64
C SER A 686 4.92 -24.17 -17.47
N SER A 687 5.08 -25.04 -16.47
CA SER A 687 5.96 -24.83 -15.32
C SER A 687 6.62 -26.13 -14.88
N PRO A 688 7.88 -26.39 -15.28
CA PRO A 688 8.61 -27.61 -14.88
C PRO A 688 8.73 -27.75 -13.35
N ARG A 689 8.78 -26.63 -12.62
CA ARG A 689 8.80 -26.63 -11.14
C ARG A 689 7.48 -27.16 -10.56
N ALA A 690 6.34 -26.76 -11.12
CA ALA A 690 5.03 -27.27 -10.68
C ALA A 690 4.87 -28.76 -11.00
N GLY A 691 5.37 -29.19 -12.16
CA GLY A 691 5.43 -30.61 -12.54
C GLY A 691 6.24 -31.45 -11.54
N ARG A 692 7.46 -31.02 -11.20
CA ARG A 692 8.30 -31.71 -10.20
C ARG A 692 7.65 -31.76 -8.81
N LEU A 693 7.02 -30.67 -8.35
CA LEU A 693 6.28 -30.67 -7.09
C LEU A 693 5.12 -31.68 -7.06
N ALA A 694 4.42 -31.86 -8.18
CA ALA A 694 3.35 -32.87 -8.27
C ALA A 694 3.92 -34.30 -8.22
N LEU A 695 5.11 -34.53 -8.77
CA LEU A 695 5.82 -35.79 -8.65
C LEU A 695 6.33 -36.02 -7.22
N ASP A 696 6.85 -35.00 -6.53
CA ASP A 696 7.25 -35.11 -5.12
C ASP A 696 6.07 -35.51 -4.21
N LEU A 697 4.89 -34.94 -4.46
CA LEU A 697 3.64 -35.35 -3.81
C LEU A 697 3.31 -36.82 -4.09
N SER A 698 3.40 -37.22 -5.35
CA SER A 698 3.07 -38.58 -5.78
C SER A 698 4.03 -39.62 -5.18
N ALA A 699 5.32 -39.32 -5.13
CA ALA A 699 6.32 -40.16 -4.48
C ALA A 699 6.07 -40.27 -2.98
N THR A 700 5.73 -39.16 -2.31
CA THR A 700 5.40 -39.17 -0.87
C THR A 700 4.18 -40.04 -0.58
N LEU A 701 3.15 -40.02 -1.44
CA LEU A 701 1.97 -40.88 -1.32
C LEU A 701 2.31 -42.37 -1.51
N LEU A 702 3.13 -42.70 -2.51
CA LEU A 702 3.58 -44.07 -2.75
C LEU A 702 4.50 -44.59 -1.64
N ALA A 703 5.28 -43.73 -0.98
CA ALA A 703 6.11 -44.11 0.16
C ALA A 703 5.29 -44.58 1.37
N GLU A 704 4.07 -44.05 1.56
CA GLU A 704 3.18 -44.49 2.65
C GLU A 704 2.64 -45.92 2.43
N ARG A 705 2.62 -46.43 1.18
CA ARG A 705 2.31 -47.84 0.86
C ARG A 705 3.26 -48.81 1.57
N ALA A 706 4.53 -48.46 1.74
CA ALA A 706 5.52 -49.34 2.37
C ALA A 706 5.23 -49.58 3.87
N LYS A 707 4.46 -48.70 4.51
CA LYS A 707 3.99 -48.86 5.90
C LYS A 707 2.72 -49.71 6.02
N ASP A 708 2.11 -50.04 4.89
CA ASP A 708 0.75 -50.60 4.73
C ASP A 708 0.75 -52.10 4.43
N ALA A 709 1.90 -52.77 4.57
CA ALA A 709 2.14 -54.16 4.16
C ALA A 709 1.27 -55.22 4.89
N SER A 710 0.31 -54.81 5.71
CA SER A 710 -0.64 -55.67 6.42
C SER A 710 -2.04 -55.75 5.81
N ASP A 711 -2.42 -54.88 4.85
CA ASP A 711 -3.77 -54.87 4.24
C ASP A 711 -3.74 -55.05 2.71
N ASP A 712 -4.01 -56.27 2.23
CA ASP A 712 -4.01 -56.64 0.79
C ASP A 712 -5.09 -55.92 -0.06
N SER A 713 -6.12 -55.36 0.57
CA SER A 713 -7.31 -54.79 -0.09
C SER A 713 -7.06 -53.46 -0.83
N ASN A 714 -6.07 -52.67 -0.41
CA ASN A 714 -5.78 -51.35 -0.98
C ASN A 714 -4.69 -51.37 -2.07
N SER A 715 -4.05 -52.52 -2.28
CA SER A 715 -2.92 -52.71 -3.22
C SER A 715 -3.24 -52.25 -4.66
N GLY A 716 -4.48 -52.47 -5.12
CA GLY A 716 -4.92 -52.07 -6.47
C GLY A 716 -4.91 -50.56 -6.71
N SER A 717 -5.34 -49.76 -5.72
CA SER A 717 -5.41 -48.29 -5.88
C SER A 717 -4.04 -47.64 -6.03
N TYR A 718 -3.03 -48.18 -5.33
CA TYR A 718 -1.65 -47.70 -5.45
C TYR A 718 -1.03 -48.09 -6.79
N GLN A 719 -1.34 -49.29 -7.30
CA GLN A 719 -0.83 -49.75 -8.59
C GLN A 719 -1.44 -48.95 -9.75
N ASP A 720 -2.75 -48.71 -9.72
CA ASP A 720 -3.43 -47.88 -10.72
C ASP A 720 -2.88 -46.44 -10.74
N PHE A 721 -2.48 -45.92 -9.58
CA PHE A 721 -1.87 -44.61 -9.45
C PHE A 721 -0.46 -44.54 -10.02
N ASP A 722 0.40 -45.52 -9.70
CA ASP A 722 1.76 -45.62 -10.25
C ASP A 722 1.74 -45.79 -11.79
N ASP A 723 0.87 -46.67 -12.29
CA ASP A 723 0.66 -46.87 -13.73
C ASP A 723 0.20 -45.58 -14.44
N ALA A 724 -0.65 -44.78 -13.79
CA ALA A 724 -1.11 -43.51 -14.32
C ALA A 724 0.01 -42.46 -14.38
N ILE A 725 0.88 -42.38 -13.37
CA ILE A 725 2.03 -41.48 -13.36
C ILE A 725 3.01 -41.85 -14.47
N CYS A 726 3.40 -43.13 -14.53
CA CYS A 726 4.32 -43.66 -15.54
C CYS A 726 3.81 -43.39 -16.97
N ALA A 727 2.50 -43.55 -17.20
CA ALA A 727 1.90 -43.23 -18.50
C ALA A 727 1.89 -41.72 -18.81
N ALA A 728 1.82 -40.86 -17.81
CA ALA A 728 1.78 -39.40 -17.99
C ALA A 728 3.15 -38.77 -18.25
N ILE A 729 4.22 -39.32 -17.66
CA ILE A 729 5.62 -38.83 -17.80
C ILE A 729 6.38 -39.46 -18.97
N LYS A 730 5.87 -40.55 -19.56
CA LYS A 730 6.56 -41.29 -20.62
C LYS A 730 6.97 -40.39 -21.79
N GLY A 731 8.27 -40.32 -22.06
CA GLY A 731 8.85 -39.50 -23.13
C GLY A 731 8.92 -38.01 -22.81
N THR A 732 8.90 -37.61 -21.54
CA THR A 732 9.10 -36.23 -21.09
C THR A 732 10.35 -36.09 -20.20
N VAL A 733 10.82 -34.86 -19.99
CA VAL A 733 12.01 -34.58 -19.14
C VAL A 733 11.78 -34.93 -17.67
N GLU A 734 10.52 -35.06 -17.26
CA GLU A 734 10.11 -35.46 -15.92
C GLU A 734 10.30 -36.96 -15.65
N GLU A 735 10.48 -37.79 -16.68
CA GLU A 735 10.73 -39.23 -16.55
C GLU A 735 12.07 -39.51 -15.83
N GLU A 736 13.12 -38.76 -16.19
CA GLU A 736 14.42 -38.84 -15.52
C GLU A 736 14.31 -38.41 -14.05
N TYR A 737 13.58 -37.33 -13.76
CA TYR A 737 13.34 -36.87 -12.39
C TYR A 737 12.57 -37.91 -11.56
N TRP A 738 11.52 -38.52 -12.11
CA TRP A 738 10.73 -39.55 -11.44
C TRP A 738 11.58 -40.78 -11.08
N SER A 739 12.46 -41.21 -11.99
CA SER A 739 13.37 -42.33 -11.73
C SER A 739 14.34 -42.06 -10.56
N HIS A 740 14.81 -40.82 -10.44
CA HIS A 740 15.69 -40.41 -9.33
C HIS A 740 14.93 -40.38 -7.99
N VAL A 741 13.72 -39.81 -7.98
CA VAL A 741 12.90 -39.69 -6.76
C VAL A 741 12.45 -41.07 -6.26
N THR A 742 12.00 -41.95 -7.15
CA THR A 742 11.57 -43.32 -6.80
C THR A 742 12.76 -44.22 -6.46
N GLY A 743 13.89 -44.08 -7.14
CA GLY A 743 15.14 -44.78 -6.82
C GLY A 743 15.68 -44.47 -5.42
N ALA A 744 15.59 -43.20 -4.98
CA ALA A 744 15.94 -42.78 -3.62
C ALA A 744 14.98 -43.30 -2.52
N MET A 745 13.82 -43.84 -2.91
CA MET A 745 12.84 -44.46 -1.99
C MET A 745 13.01 -45.98 -1.87
N CYS A 746 13.89 -46.61 -2.66
CA CYS A 746 14.20 -48.02 -2.51
C CYS A 746 15.00 -48.24 -1.21
N PRO A 747 14.60 -49.18 -0.33
CA PRO A 747 15.24 -49.37 0.96
C PRO A 747 16.58 -50.10 0.78
N CYS A 748 17.62 -49.34 0.47
CA CYS A 748 19.01 -49.77 0.62
C CYS A 748 19.76 -48.69 1.38
N SER A 749 19.94 -48.93 2.69
CA SER A 749 20.76 -48.23 3.71
C SER A 749 20.01 -47.31 4.71
N GLU A 750 20.08 -47.69 5.99
CA GLU A 750 19.52 -47.01 7.16
C GLU A 750 20.13 -45.61 7.43
N GLU A 751 21.26 -45.27 6.80
CA GLU A 751 21.90 -43.95 6.93
C GLU A 751 21.12 -42.83 6.22
N SER A 752 20.30 -43.15 5.21
CA SER A 752 19.51 -42.16 4.45
C SER A 752 18.31 -41.60 5.24
N ALA A 753 17.82 -42.30 6.26
CA ALA A 753 16.67 -41.87 7.06
C ALA A 753 17.03 -40.75 8.06
N VAL A 754 18.28 -40.70 8.51
CA VAL A 754 18.77 -39.68 9.45
C VAL A 754 19.12 -38.37 8.71
N ALA A 755 19.61 -38.45 7.47
CA ALA A 755 19.87 -37.28 6.62
C ALA A 755 18.60 -36.51 6.26
N ARG A 756 17.50 -37.22 5.92
CA ARG A 756 16.21 -36.61 5.54
C ARG A 756 15.54 -35.81 6.67
N ARG A 757 15.80 -36.12 7.95
CA ARG A 757 15.29 -35.33 9.09
C ARG A 757 16.06 -34.04 9.34
N ARG A 758 17.28 -33.89 8.81
CA ARG A 758 18.13 -32.72 9.04
C ARG A 758 18.08 -31.68 7.93
N GLU A 759 17.77 -32.07 6.69
CA GLU A 759 17.65 -31.11 5.56
C GLU A 759 16.25 -30.49 5.41
N CYS A 760 15.27 -30.92 6.21
CA CYS A 760 13.93 -30.32 6.29
C CYS A 760 13.74 -29.38 7.50
N LEU A 761 14.84 -28.90 8.11
CA LEU A 761 14.85 -27.90 9.17
C LEU A 761 15.35 -26.54 8.67
#